data_AF-A0AAV6C4Y3-F1
#
_entry.id   AF-A0AAV6C4Y3-F1
#
_cell.length_a   1.000
_cell.length_b   1.000
_cell.length_c   1.000
_cell.angle_alpha   90.00
_cell.angle_beta   90.00
_cell.angle_gamma   90.00
#
_symmetry.space_group_name_H-M   'P 1'
#
loop_
_entity.id
_entity.type
_entity.pdbx_description
1 polymer ?
#
loop_
_entity_poly.entity_id
_entity_poly.type
_entity_poly.pdbx_seq_one_letter_code
_entity_poly.pdbx_strand_id
1 'polypeptide(L)'
;DGPNPGIVLGAETEADLDVEVAGAVAKNAQIDLVVAAPTETTSGDRLAAEYIVDNNLAPVMSMSFGDCEADLGAGGNAFFNSLWEQAAAQGTSVSIATGDGGSATCEAGASAAMNGLAVSGIASTPFNVAVGGTDFNQTSLNASTYWNSTNNATTLESADGYIPEVPWNLSCASAGLQGCSGLPQNSPSLVVGGGSGGQSTVYSKPVWQNGPEITGTPATDGHRDIPDVSLFSSVGSSSDAAWIICDPFAVNPLEPTACSLYSGTGYVLIGGTSASAPAIAGIMALVDEYMASQPTPVTRQGNPNYALYYLASTENYSNCASAAVPGLANNACTFYDITSGNNSVPCVGGSPNCSATTSGSTGVLVETGSPSTPAYPATAGYDLATGLGSINVTNLVHNWTSFKRTAPTVTLQLNGGAAVNITHGASVPVSINVTPSSPVPTGDASLLETQGSTTTTFNTFTLSNGSASGSTNFLPGGSSYTVHAHYAGDVNYSPVDSNAVPVNSVSPEASNTAVSVTTYSVNLTTGAVTAQPNATSFPYGTLYDIRMVVTNSSGTPCVSSTTAPFAYPCPTGSVSFTDNGSTLNSNFFPSPSTLNTEGLTEVPSILAELESRCGGCFLSGGSHTLSATYSGDNSYNPSPGSATITITPAPTTTTLTSINGYSANVVVIGRTFNINFDVSASDWGESPDGNATVFDGTTPIAGPLGVLGSGNCISGQCGSLGVIGATVSGASGPHSITVEFDGSQNYVSSVSNALVVNALYPTTMSATANPSTVYVGQNTPVTLTATVDTTNPASNPGLKPTGTVTFQGTSSPVTITAMPDASGNWELQATTTVTPQGTTLYTAAYSGDSNYVQNGQNVEVAVVYPDFSVTSGPAPAPITGGQTGTFTFTITPMTDYASTVTLNCASALIANTPCNFSPSPVSLNNGVPVTVTLSLPVPPPSSNLTAMAAPRRLRRVPFNSPGRPAWWGLSVIAFMAALMLTLRGRGRSLRAAVALASVGLFCFLIGCGGGGGAGGGGGGGGGGGPVATTTTLTTTSTKLAPNASATLTANVAPTSAASGNACFLEDGAGVCSALVNGTAQEAVANPGAPGFVGTHFFAAQFQPSGSALPSQSGQLSIVFTGSMPLAVCGVTGGNSHCLSPTITIQ
;
A
#
# COMPACT_ATOMS: atom_id res chain seq x y z
N ASP A 1 15.54 -32.91 -0.30
CA ASP A 1 15.88 -32.20 0.98
C ASP A 1 16.46 -30.80 0.74
N GLY A 2 15.62 -29.76 0.68
CA GLY A 2 16.11 -28.37 0.50
C GLY A 2 16.67 -27.76 1.80
N PRO A 3 17.44 -26.65 1.74
CA PRO A 3 17.91 -25.93 2.93
C PRO A 3 16.74 -25.29 3.68
N ASN A 4 16.96 -24.84 4.93
CA ASN A 4 15.93 -24.09 5.66
C ASN A 4 15.64 -22.76 4.93
N PRO A 5 14.36 -22.46 4.59
CA PRO A 5 13.98 -21.25 3.85
C PRO A 5 14.08 -19.95 4.65
N GLY A 6 14.35 -20.00 5.96
CA GLY A 6 14.21 -18.84 6.85
C GLY A 6 12.74 -18.47 7.02
N ILE A 7 12.46 -17.16 7.12
CA ILE A 7 11.09 -16.64 7.27
C ILE A 7 10.57 -16.29 5.87
N VAL A 8 9.54 -17.01 5.42
CA VAL A 8 8.85 -16.76 4.15
C VAL A 8 7.45 -16.23 4.46
N LEU A 9 7.15 -15.03 3.98
CA LEU A 9 5.86 -14.37 4.23
C LEU A 9 4.71 -15.20 3.67
N GLY A 10 3.69 -15.46 4.49
CA GLY A 10 2.51 -16.25 4.14
C GLY A 10 2.66 -17.77 4.34
N ALA A 11 3.86 -18.32 4.17
CA ALA A 11 4.11 -19.74 4.46
C ALA A 11 4.30 -20.01 5.96
N GLU A 12 4.71 -19.00 6.72
CA GLU A 12 4.87 -19.10 8.17
C GLU A 12 3.53 -19.24 8.90
N THR A 13 2.51 -18.45 8.54
CA THR A 13 1.14 -18.63 9.06
C THR A 13 0.59 -20.04 8.80
N GLU A 14 0.90 -20.64 7.65
CA GLU A 14 0.50 -22.02 7.32
C GLU A 14 1.25 -23.05 8.19
N ALA A 15 2.55 -22.84 8.42
CA ALA A 15 3.35 -23.70 9.29
C ALA A 15 2.88 -23.64 10.77
N ASP A 16 2.55 -22.45 11.25
CA ASP A 16 1.97 -22.25 12.59
C ASP A 16 0.61 -22.92 12.70
N LEU A 17 -0.25 -22.75 11.68
CA LEU A 17 -1.55 -23.43 11.60
C LEU A 17 -1.41 -24.94 11.75
N ASP A 18 -0.54 -25.56 10.95
CA ASP A 18 -0.35 -27.01 10.95
C ASP A 18 0.11 -27.53 12.31
N VAL A 19 1.10 -26.87 12.92
CA VAL A 19 1.67 -27.27 14.20
C VAL A 19 0.66 -27.06 15.34
N GLU A 20 0.01 -25.90 15.39
CA GLU A 20 -0.94 -25.58 16.46
C GLU A 20 -2.21 -26.43 16.38
N VAL A 21 -2.75 -26.68 15.19
CA VAL A 21 -3.98 -27.49 15.05
C VAL A 21 -3.71 -28.95 15.34
N ALA A 22 -2.63 -29.54 14.80
CA ALA A 22 -2.25 -30.91 15.14
C ALA A 22 -1.99 -31.05 16.65
N GLY A 23 -1.30 -30.07 17.25
CA GLY A 23 -1.01 -30.02 18.69
C GLY A 23 -2.26 -29.79 19.54
N ALA A 24 -3.25 -29.05 19.06
CA ALA A 24 -4.51 -28.84 19.77
C ALA A 24 -5.34 -30.12 19.85
N VAL A 25 -5.35 -30.90 18.76
CA VAL A 25 -6.05 -32.21 18.69
C VAL A 25 -5.31 -33.28 19.49
N ALA A 26 -4.00 -33.40 19.32
CA ALA A 26 -3.16 -34.40 19.98
C ALA A 26 -2.10 -33.74 20.90
N LYS A 27 -2.56 -33.21 22.05
CA LYS A 27 -1.80 -32.36 22.98
C LYS A 27 -0.43 -32.87 23.46
N ASN A 28 -0.21 -34.18 23.43
CA ASN A 28 1.04 -34.80 23.89
C ASN A 28 1.84 -35.46 22.77
N ALA A 29 1.40 -35.35 21.51
CA ALA A 29 2.15 -35.85 20.38
C ALA A 29 3.40 -35.00 20.18
N GLN A 30 4.51 -35.65 19.82
CA GLN A 30 5.68 -34.94 19.30
C GLN A 30 5.37 -34.50 17.87
N ILE A 31 5.54 -33.21 17.58
CA ILE A 31 5.33 -32.63 16.25
C ILE A 31 6.67 -32.18 15.72
N ASP A 32 7.08 -32.76 14.60
CA ASP A 32 8.28 -32.38 13.88
C ASP A 32 7.87 -31.56 12.64
N LEU A 33 8.11 -30.24 12.69
CA LEU A 33 7.91 -29.36 11.54
C LEU A 33 9.11 -29.47 10.58
N VAL A 34 8.86 -29.92 9.36
CA VAL A 34 9.88 -30.03 8.30
C VAL A 34 9.65 -28.93 7.28
N VAL A 35 10.65 -28.08 7.09
CA VAL A 35 10.64 -26.99 6.11
C VAL A 35 11.79 -27.15 5.13
N ALA A 36 11.55 -26.77 3.87
CA ALA A 36 12.58 -26.72 2.85
C ALA A 36 12.36 -25.50 1.96
N ALA A 37 13.45 -24.85 1.57
CA ALA A 37 13.46 -23.82 0.55
C ALA A 37 13.15 -24.45 -0.81
N PRO A 38 12.38 -23.78 -1.66
CA PRO A 38 12.21 -24.22 -3.03
C PRO A 38 13.56 -24.22 -3.76
N THR A 39 13.68 -25.09 -4.75
CA THR A 39 14.70 -24.99 -5.80
C THR A 39 14.06 -24.35 -7.03
N GLU A 40 14.86 -24.16 -8.08
CA GLU A 40 14.39 -23.46 -9.29
C GLU A 40 13.39 -24.29 -10.12
N THR A 41 13.22 -25.56 -9.75
CA THR A 41 12.35 -26.51 -10.45
C THR A 41 11.40 -27.27 -9.53
N THR A 42 11.59 -27.21 -8.22
CA THR A 42 10.81 -27.98 -7.24
C THR A 42 10.45 -27.10 -6.05
N SER A 43 9.17 -27.10 -5.69
CA SER A 43 8.68 -26.35 -4.55
C SER A 43 9.16 -26.94 -3.21
N GLY A 44 9.28 -26.10 -2.19
CA GLY A 44 9.81 -26.49 -0.88
C GLY A 44 8.97 -27.56 -0.17
N ASP A 45 7.65 -27.49 -0.33
CA ASP A 45 6.69 -28.46 0.22
C ASP A 45 6.93 -29.88 -0.34
N ARG A 46 7.26 -30.02 -1.63
CA ARG A 46 7.63 -31.31 -2.23
C ARG A 46 8.92 -31.86 -1.66
N LEU A 47 9.92 -31.00 -1.49
CA LEU A 47 11.22 -31.38 -0.93
C LEU A 47 11.12 -31.77 0.54
N ALA A 48 10.23 -31.11 1.30
CA ALA A 48 9.95 -31.46 2.69
C ALA A 48 9.18 -32.79 2.80
N ALA A 49 8.17 -33.01 1.95
CA ALA A 49 7.44 -34.26 1.88
C ALA A 49 8.35 -35.45 1.52
N GLU A 50 9.21 -35.27 0.51
CA GLU A 50 10.22 -36.27 0.12
C GLU A 50 11.14 -36.60 1.30
N TYR A 51 11.67 -35.58 2.00
CA TYR A 51 12.50 -35.78 3.19
C TYR A 51 11.81 -36.61 4.27
N ILE A 52 10.55 -36.30 4.60
CA ILE A 52 9.78 -37.01 5.63
C ILE A 52 9.66 -38.50 5.26
N VAL A 53 9.36 -38.79 3.99
CA VAL A 53 9.12 -40.16 3.53
C VAL A 53 10.44 -40.93 3.39
N ASP A 54 11.47 -40.36 2.76
CA ASP A 54 12.75 -41.05 2.56
C ASP A 54 13.47 -41.36 3.88
N ASN A 55 13.32 -40.48 4.87
CA ASN A 55 13.89 -40.69 6.20
C ASN A 55 12.95 -41.44 7.15
N ASN A 56 11.76 -41.83 6.70
CA ASN A 56 10.73 -42.51 7.49
C ASN A 56 10.49 -41.84 8.87
N LEU A 57 10.44 -40.50 8.86
CA LEU A 57 10.59 -39.67 10.05
C LEU A 57 9.50 -39.90 11.11
N ALA A 58 8.24 -40.05 10.66
CA ALA A 58 7.07 -40.15 11.54
C ALA A 58 6.04 -41.18 11.06
N PRO A 59 5.24 -41.78 11.97
CA PRO A 59 4.15 -42.70 11.64
C PRO A 59 2.91 -42.00 11.05
N VAL A 60 2.81 -40.68 11.22
CA VAL A 60 1.73 -39.83 10.66
C VAL A 60 2.39 -38.60 10.07
N MET A 61 1.92 -38.15 8.90
CA MET A 61 2.31 -36.89 8.30
C MET A 61 1.09 -36.13 7.79
N SER A 62 1.17 -34.80 7.87
CA SER A 62 0.19 -33.87 7.30
C SER A 62 0.86 -33.04 6.22
N MET A 63 0.12 -32.71 5.16
CA MET A 63 0.50 -31.69 4.20
C MET A 63 -0.75 -30.86 3.85
N SER A 64 -0.69 -29.58 4.15
CA SER A 64 -1.75 -28.59 3.93
C SER A 64 -1.60 -27.84 2.59
N PHE A 65 -0.76 -28.34 1.68
CA PHE A 65 -0.56 -27.81 0.34
C PHE A 65 -1.30 -28.62 -0.73
N GLY A 66 -1.61 -27.98 -1.85
CA GLY A 66 -2.29 -28.61 -2.98
C GLY A 66 -1.92 -27.97 -4.31
N ASP A 67 -1.91 -28.78 -5.36
CA ASP A 67 -1.69 -28.37 -6.76
C ASP A 67 -2.78 -28.99 -7.62
N CYS A 68 -3.19 -28.30 -8.68
CA CYS A 68 -4.16 -28.82 -9.65
C CYS A 68 -3.68 -30.14 -10.28
N GLU A 69 -4.53 -31.17 -10.29
CA GLU A 69 -4.21 -32.47 -10.90
C GLU A 69 -3.81 -32.34 -12.38
N ALA A 70 -4.47 -31.43 -13.12
CA ALA A 70 -4.14 -31.17 -14.52
C ALA A 70 -2.80 -30.43 -14.70
N ASP A 71 -2.48 -29.49 -13.79
CA ASP A 71 -1.26 -28.67 -13.89
C ASP A 71 0.00 -29.44 -13.47
N LEU A 72 -0.13 -30.41 -12.55
CA LEU A 72 0.96 -31.34 -12.23
C LEU A 72 1.43 -32.14 -13.45
N GLY A 73 0.54 -32.38 -14.41
CA GLY A 73 0.80 -33.22 -15.58
C GLY A 73 1.21 -34.65 -15.20
N ALA A 74 1.70 -35.42 -16.18
CA ALA A 74 2.06 -36.82 -15.95
C ALA A 74 3.21 -36.98 -14.93
N GLY A 75 4.20 -36.07 -14.96
CA GLY A 75 5.39 -36.14 -14.10
C GLY A 75 5.08 -35.85 -12.62
N GLY A 76 4.39 -34.75 -12.34
CA GLY A 76 4.04 -34.37 -10.96
C GLY A 76 3.07 -35.35 -10.31
N ASN A 77 2.07 -35.85 -11.06
CA ASN A 77 1.16 -36.87 -10.54
C ASN A 77 1.90 -38.19 -10.24
N ALA A 78 2.78 -38.65 -11.13
CA ALA A 78 3.56 -39.86 -10.89
C ALA A 78 4.49 -39.74 -9.67
N PHE A 79 5.05 -38.55 -9.43
CA PHE A 79 5.87 -38.27 -8.24
C PHE A 79 5.07 -38.48 -6.95
N PHE A 80 3.96 -37.76 -6.76
CA PHE A 80 3.16 -37.87 -5.52
C PHE A 80 2.54 -39.25 -5.35
N ASN A 81 2.10 -39.89 -6.45
CA ASN A 81 1.60 -41.26 -6.37
C ASN A 81 2.66 -42.21 -5.79
N SER A 82 3.89 -42.15 -6.32
CA SER A 82 5.00 -43.00 -5.88
C SER A 82 5.42 -42.67 -4.44
N LEU A 83 5.47 -41.39 -4.09
CA LEU A 83 5.86 -40.91 -2.77
C LEU A 83 4.88 -41.36 -1.68
N TRP A 84 3.58 -41.20 -1.92
CA TRP A 84 2.54 -41.64 -0.98
C TRP A 84 2.39 -43.15 -0.93
N GLU A 85 2.61 -43.84 -2.05
CA GLU A 85 2.70 -45.31 -2.08
C GLU A 85 3.85 -45.81 -1.20
N GLN A 86 5.04 -45.20 -1.30
CA GLN A 86 6.17 -45.49 -0.41
C GLN A 86 5.84 -45.21 1.05
N ALA A 87 5.24 -44.05 1.35
CA ALA A 87 4.83 -43.67 2.71
C ALA A 87 3.85 -44.70 3.32
N ALA A 88 2.80 -45.06 2.57
CA ALA A 88 1.85 -46.08 2.98
C ALA A 88 2.53 -47.44 3.18
N ALA A 89 3.45 -47.81 2.29
CA ALA A 89 4.19 -49.07 2.34
C ALA A 89 5.17 -49.17 3.51
N GLN A 90 5.64 -48.06 4.09
CA GLN A 90 6.47 -48.06 5.31
C GLN A 90 5.65 -47.76 6.59
N GLY A 91 4.32 -47.73 6.48
CA GLY A 91 3.41 -47.57 7.61
C GLY A 91 3.12 -46.13 8.02
N THR A 92 3.50 -45.13 7.22
CA THR A 92 3.17 -43.72 7.46
C THR A 92 1.76 -43.40 6.98
N SER A 93 0.93 -42.82 7.86
CA SER A 93 -0.40 -42.31 7.53
C SER A 93 -0.31 -40.91 6.96
N VAL A 94 -0.63 -40.74 5.69
CA VAL A 94 -0.54 -39.45 4.99
C VAL A 94 -1.90 -38.76 4.96
N SER A 95 -2.00 -37.53 5.48
CA SER A 95 -3.21 -36.69 5.45
C SER A 95 -2.95 -35.44 4.60
N ILE A 96 -3.74 -35.24 3.54
CA ILE A 96 -3.54 -34.15 2.57
C ILE A 96 -4.79 -33.28 2.49
N ALA A 97 -4.61 -31.96 2.53
CA ALA A 97 -5.68 -31.01 2.27
C ALA A 97 -6.18 -31.13 0.81
N THR A 98 -7.49 -31.24 0.62
CA THR A 98 -8.07 -31.35 -0.74
C THR A 98 -8.03 -30.04 -1.53
N GLY A 99 -7.85 -28.92 -0.85
CA GLY A 99 -7.79 -27.57 -1.42
C GLY A 99 -8.99 -26.71 -1.04
N ASP A 100 -8.86 -25.43 -1.31
CA ASP A 100 -9.81 -24.39 -0.90
C ASP A 100 -10.58 -23.78 -2.07
N GLY A 101 -10.57 -24.44 -3.23
CA GLY A 101 -11.21 -23.98 -4.47
C GLY A 101 -12.59 -24.57 -4.73
N GLY A 102 -13.20 -25.23 -3.75
CA GLY A 102 -14.44 -25.99 -3.93
C GLY A 102 -14.29 -27.00 -5.08
N SER A 103 -15.33 -27.12 -5.90
CA SER A 103 -15.36 -27.99 -7.10
C SER A 103 -14.40 -27.60 -8.24
N ALA A 104 -13.61 -26.53 -8.11
CA ALA A 104 -12.67 -26.07 -9.13
C ALA A 104 -11.29 -25.72 -8.52
N THR A 105 -10.63 -26.71 -7.91
CA THR A 105 -9.36 -26.52 -7.18
C THR A 105 -8.28 -25.79 -7.99
N CYS A 106 -8.22 -25.97 -9.30
CA CYS A 106 -7.21 -25.34 -10.17
C CYS A 106 -7.33 -23.81 -10.28
N GLU A 107 -8.43 -23.24 -9.80
CA GLU A 107 -8.71 -21.80 -9.89
C GLU A 107 -9.05 -21.22 -8.52
N ALA A 108 -8.59 -21.86 -7.44
CA ALA A 108 -8.79 -21.39 -6.07
C ALA A 108 -8.41 -19.91 -5.92
N GLY A 109 -9.29 -19.12 -5.30
CA GLY A 109 -9.12 -17.67 -5.13
C GLY A 109 -9.48 -16.82 -6.36
N ALA A 110 -9.70 -17.40 -7.54
CA ALA A 110 -10.18 -16.66 -8.70
C ALA A 110 -11.63 -16.16 -8.48
N SER A 111 -12.07 -15.15 -9.22
CA SER A 111 -13.44 -14.63 -9.08
C SER A 111 -14.53 -15.58 -9.62
N ALA A 112 -14.17 -16.38 -10.62
CA ALA A 112 -15.03 -17.40 -11.23
C ALA A 112 -14.17 -18.38 -12.03
N ALA A 113 -14.56 -19.65 -12.04
CA ALA A 113 -13.89 -20.72 -12.76
C ALA A 113 -14.11 -20.65 -14.28
N MET A 114 -13.04 -20.88 -15.05
CA MET A 114 -13.03 -20.97 -16.51
C MET A 114 -12.60 -22.34 -17.05
N ASN A 115 -12.02 -23.20 -16.23
CA ASN A 115 -11.53 -24.53 -16.62
C ASN A 115 -12.50 -25.66 -16.28
N GLY A 116 -13.49 -25.40 -15.43
CA GLY A 116 -14.53 -26.36 -15.07
C GLY A 116 -14.25 -27.10 -13.76
N LEU A 117 -14.73 -28.34 -13.66
CA LEU A 117 -14.55 -29.17 -12.47
C LEU A 117 -13.11 -29.66 -12.37
N ALA A 118 -12.50 -29.59 -11.18
CA ALA A 118 -11.14 -30.05 -10.96
C ALA A 118 -10.84 -30.38 -9.49
N VAL A 119 -9.79 -31.18 -9.28
CA VAL A 119 -9.33 -31.66 -7.97
C VAL A 119 -7.83 -31.41 -7.76
N SER A 120 -7.38 -31.49 -6.50
CA SER A 120 -5.95 -31.51 -6.16
C SER A 120 -5.28 -32.82 -6.61
N GLY A 121 -4.18 -32.72 -7.34
CA GLY A 121 -3.36 -33.86 -7.76
C GLY A 121 -2.53 -34.47 -6.64
N ILE A 122 -2.24 -33.69 -5.59
CA ILE A 122 -1.53 -34.15 -4.39
C ILE A 122 -2.45 -35.00 -3.53
N ALA A 123 -3.73 -34.60 -3.41
CA ALA A 123 -4.72 -35.26 -2.56
C ALA A 123 -5.46 -36.42 -3.23
N SER A 124 -5.54 -36.42 -4.57
CA SER A 124 -6.32 -37.42 -5.33
C SER A 124 -5.65 -38.78 -5.44
N THR A 125 -4.44 -38.98 -4.90
CA THR A 125 -3.82 -40.30 -4.93
C THR A 125 -4.61 -41.32 -4.09
N PRO A 126 -4.47 -42.63 -4.36
CA PRO A 126 -5.10 -43.68 -3.55
C PRO A 126 -4.39 -43.97 -2.22
N PHE A 127 -3.25 -43.34 -1.95
CA PHE A 127 -2.36 -43.73 -0.85
C PHE A 127 -2.39 -42.77 0.34
N ASN A 128 -3.11 -41.66 0.22
CA ASN A 128 -3.34 -40.69 1.29
C ASN A 128 -4.83 -40.61 1.68
N VAL A 129 -5.09 -40.10 2.87
CA VAL A 129 -6.40 -39.58 3.26
C VAL A 129 -6.53 -38.17 2.67
N ALA A 130 -7.53 -37.96 1.83
CA ALA A 130 -7.90 -36.65 1.31
C ALA A 130 -8.86 -35.97 2.28
N VAL A 131 -8.48 -34.82 2.83
CA VAL A 131 -9.23 -34.12 3.88
C VAL A 131 -9.94 -32.89 3.32
N GLY A 132 -11.27 -32.93 3.36
CA GLY A 132 -12.16 -31.87 2.93
C GLY A 132 -12.57 -30.93 4.05
N GLY A 133 -13.42 -29.96 3.70
CA GLY A 133 -13.80 -28.87 4.59
C GLY A 133 -15.30 -28.80 4.85
N THR A 134 -15.67 -28.70 6.12
CA THR A 134 -17.03 -28.40 6.58
C THR A 134 -17.12 -27.01 7.20
N ASP A 135 -18.34 -26.49 7.28
CA ASP A 135 -18.69 -25.33 8.08
C ASP A 135 -19.87 -25.68 9.01
N PHE A 136 -20.03 -24.92 10.09
CA PHE A 136 -21.19 -25.06 10.96
C PHE A 136 -22.45 -24.51 10.27
N ASN A 137 -23.53 -25.28 10.36
CA ASN A 137 -24.87 -24.88 9.95
C ASN A 137 -25.52 -23.97 11.00
N GLN A 138 -24.79 -22.93 11.38
CA GLN A 138 -25.24 -21.89 12.29
C GLN A 138 -25.31 -20.55 11.57
N THR A 139 -26.20 -19.71 12.07
CA THR A 139 -26.47 -18.37 11.60
C THR A 139 -26.72 -17.49 12.83
N SER A 140 -26.64 -16.18 12.66
CA SER A 140 -27.05 -15.22 13.71
C SER A 140 -28.49 -15.42 14.21
N LEU A 141 -29.34 -16.13 13.45
CA LEU A 141 -30.73 -16.42 13.81
C LEU A 141 -30.90 -17.65 14.71
N ASN A 142 -29.97 -18.61 14.69
CA ASN A 142 -30.06 -19.85 15.46
C ASN A 142 -28.86 -20.10 16.39
N ALA A 143 -27.89 -19.18 16.47
CA ALA A 143 -26.71 -19.28 17.34
C ALA A 143 -27.05 -19.58 18.81
N SER A 144 -28.13 -19.02 19.37
CA SER A 144 -28.54 -19.30 20.76
C SER A 144 -29.02 -20.74 21.01
N THR A 145 -29.11 -21.57 19.97
CA THR A 145 -29.39 -23.01 20.07
C THR A 145 -28.13 -23.81 20.39
N TYR A 146 -26.97 -23.27 20.05
CA TYR A 146 -25.69 -23.99 20.05
C TYR A 146 -24.67 -23.39 21.01
N TRP A 147 -24.85 -22.14 21.43
CA TRP A 147 -23.90 -21.42 22.27
C TRP A 147 -24.57 -20.84 23.52
N ASN A 148 -23.90 -21.04 24.65
CA ASN A 148 -24.16 -20.32 25.89
C ASN A 148 -23.87 -18.82 25.72
N SER A 149 -24.65 -17.98 26.39
CA SER A 149 -24.44 -16.54 26.41
C SER A 149 -23.14 -16.10 27.13
N THR A 150 -22.50 -17.01 27.85
CA THR A 150 -21.26 -16.77 28.59
C THR A 150 -20.39 -18.02 28.56
N ASN A 151 -19.07 -17.83 28.45
CA ASN A 151 -18.11 -18.91 28.51
C ASN A 151 -18.05 -19.55 29.90
N ASN A 152 -17.74 -20.85 29.95
CA ASN A 152 -17.42 -21.55 31.18
C ASN A 152 -16.19 -20.89 31.84
N ALA A 153 -16.28 -20.57 33.14
CA ALA A 153 -15.23 -19.83 33.83
C ALA A 153 -13.89 -20.58 33.97
N THR A 154 -13.87 -21.91 33.75
CA THR A 154 -12.66 -22.75 33.87
C THR A 154 -12.18 -23.24 32.51
N THR A 155 -13.07 -23.76 31.67
CA THR A 155 -12.71 -24.32 30.36
C THR A 155 -12.75 -23.29 29.23
N LEU A 156 -13.37 -22.12 29.47
CA LEU A 156 -13.67 -21.09 28.47
C LEU A 156 -14.60 -21.54 27.34
N GLU A 157 -15.11 -22.78 27.39
CA GLU A 157 -16.06 -23.33 26.42
C GLU A 157 -17.42 -22.64 26.51
N SER A 158 -18.06 -22.41 25.36
CA SER A 158 -19.42 -21.88 25.27
C SER A 158 -20.36 -22.73 24.42
N ALA A 159 -19.86 -23.68 23.62
CA ALA A 159 -20.70 -24.59 22.84
C ALA A 159 -21.49 -25.53 23.75
N ASP A 160 -22.79 -25.72 23.46
CA ASP A 160 -23.70 -26.62 24.18
C ASP A 160 -23.55 -28.09 23.75
N GLY A 161 -22.95 -28.34 22.59
CA GLY A 161 -22.83 -29.66 22.00
C GLY A 161 -22.28 -29.62 20.58
N TYR A 162 -22.38 -30.76 19.89
CA TYR A 162 -22.08 -30.84 18.46
C TYR A 162 -23.02 -29.94 17.67
N ILE A 163 -22.46 -29.15 16.75
CA ILE A 163 -23.19 -28.23 15.88
C ILE A 163 -23.30 -28.90 14.51
N PRO A 164 -24.51 -29.03 13.93
CA PRO A 164 -24.68 -29.60 12.60
C PRO A 164 -23.79 -28.91 11.57
N GLU A 165 -23.30 -29.67 10.59
CA GLU A 165 -22.34 -29.18 9.59
C GLU A 165 -22.92 -29.18 8.18
N VAL A 166 -22.37 -28.32 7.32
CA VAL A 166 -22.58 -28.22 5.87
C VAL A 166 -21.21 -28.22 5.17
N PRO A 167 -21.12 -28.48 3.85
CA PRO A 167 -19.87 -28.27 3.12
C PRO A 167 -19.42 -26.82 3.25
N TRP A 168 -18.13 -26.62 3.48
CA TRP A 168 -17.58 -25.27 3.52
C TRP A 168 -17.59 -24.64 2.13
N ASN A 169 -18.30 -23.52 1.97
CA ASN A 169 -18.42 -22.83 0.69
C ASN A 169 -18.60 -21.32 0.92
N LEU A 170 -17.57 -20.55 0.56
CA LEU A 170 -17.54 -19.09 0.75
C LEU A 170 -18.20 -18.33 -0.40
N SER A 171 -18.52 -19.04 -1.48
CA SER A 171 -19.01 -18.45 -2.70
C SER A 171 -20.53 -18.28 -2.69
N CYS A 172 -21.02 -17.46 -3.62
CA CYS A 172 -22.44 -17.32 -3.89
C CYS A 172 -23.11 -18.62 -4.38
N ALA A 173 -22.34 -19.60 -4.86
CA ALA A 173 -22.90 -20.86 -5.36
C ALA A 173 -23.42 -21.77 -4.24
N SER A 174 -23.03 -21.51 -2.97
CA SER A 174 -23.62 -22.13 -1.79
C SER A 174 -25.16 -22.00 -1.75
N ALA A 175 -25.71 -20.89 -2.26
CA ALA A 175 -27.14 -20.65 -2.37
C ALA A 175 -27.82 -21.34 -3.58
N GLY A 176 -27.09 -22.17 -4.31
CA GLY A 176 -27.57 -22.92 -5.48
C GLY A 176 -27.39 -22.16 -6.81
N LEU A 177 -28.00 -22.67 -7.88
CA LEU A 177 -27.77 -22.21 -9.27
C LEU A 177 -27.98 -20.71 -9.51
N GLN A 178 -28.87 -20.08 -8.75
CA GLN A 178 -29.19 -18.67 -8.89
C GLN A 178 -28.39 -17.77 -7.95
N GLY A 179 -27.60 -18.37 -7.03
CA GLY A 179 -26.90 -17.63 -5.98
C GLY A 179 -25.91 -16.59 -6.52
N CYS A 180 -25.28 -16.87 -7.66
CA CYS A 180 -24.32 -15.97 -8.30
C CYS A 180 -24.93 -15.04 -9.36
N SER A 181 -26.22 -15.17 -9.66
CA SER A 181 -26.86 -14.44 -10.74
C SER A 181 -27.06 -12.96 -10.39
N GLY A 182 -26.56 -12.07 -11.23
CA GLY A 182 -26.78 -10.62 -11.09
C GLY A 182 -25.91 -9.91 -10.04
N LEU A 183 -24.92 -10.59 -9.47
CA LEU A 183 -23.93 -9.97 -8.58
C LEU A 183 -22.95 -9.09 -9.40
N PRO A 184 -22.52 -7.93 -8.86
CA PRO A 184 -21.47 -7.12 -9.49
C PRO A 184 -20.13 -7.86 -9.50
N GLN A 185 -19.28 -7.61 -10.51
CA GLN A 185 -18.01 -8.35 -10.72
C GLN A 185 -17.02 -8.27 -9.55
N ASN A 186 -17.16 -7.29 -8.65
CA ASN A 186 -16.32 -7.11 -7.46
C ASN A 186 -16.99 -7.61 -6.17
N SER A 187 -18.06 -8.40 -6.27
CA SER A 187 -18.70 -9.01 -5.10
C SER A 187 -17.76 -9.96 -4.38
N PRO A 188 -17.64 -9.88 -3.04
CA PRO A 188 -16.75 -10.78 -2.27
C PRO A 188 -17.19 -12.25 -2.33
N SER A 189 -18.47 -12.53 -2.61
CA SER A 189 -18.99 -13.88 -2.82
C SER A 189 -18.75 -14.43 -4.25
N LEU A 190 -18.24 -13.61 -5.18
CA LEU A 190 -17.73 -14.08 -6.46
C LEU A 190 -16.28 -14.50 -6.28
N VAL A 191 -16.12 -15.67 -5.67
CA VAL A 191 -14.83 -16.30 -5.41
C VAL A 191 -14.96 -17.81 -5.62
N VAL A 192 -13.93 -18.42 -6.19
CA VAL A 192 -13.72 -19.86 -6.20
C VAL A 192 -13.12 -20.20 -4.83
N GLY A 193 -13.99 -20.45 -3.85
CA GLY A 193 -13.62 -20.60 -2.45
C GLY A 193 -14.54 -21.57 -1.70
N GLY A 194 -13.95 -22.60 -1.09
CA GLY A 194 -14.65 -23.63 -0.31
C GLY A 194 -13.88 -24.95 -0.25
N GLY A 195 -14.38 -25.92 0.54
CA GLY A 195 -13.73 -27.23 0.69
C GLY A 195 -13.76 -28.00 -0.62
N SER A 196 -12.58 -28.31 -1.16
CA SER A 196 -12.46 -28.98 -2.45
C SER A 196 -12.89 -30.43 -2.43
N GLY A 197 -13.40 -30.89 -3.57
CA GLY A 197 -13.88 -32.25 -3.74
C GLY A 197 -14.35 -32.51 -5.17
N GLY A 198 -14.33 -33.77 -5.58
CA GLY A 198 -14.64 -34.18 -6.95
C GLY A 198 -13.95 -35.48 -7.35
N GLN A 199 -14.03 -35.78 -8.65
CA GLN A 199 -13.48 -37.00 -9.24
C GLN A 199 -12.10 -36.75 -9.84
N SER A 200 -11.15 -37.64 -9.56
CA SER A 200 -9.84 -37.68 -10.21
C SER A 200 -9.95 -38.02 -11.68
N THR A 201 -9.19 -37.32 -12.52
CA THR A 201 -9.04 -37.64 -13.95
C THR A 201 -7.87 -38.58 -14.22
N VAL A 202 -7.01 -38.83 -13.22
CA VAL A 202 -5.78 -39.63 -13.32
C VAL A 202 -5.92 -41.01 -12.70
N TYR A 203 -6.45 -41.11 -11.48
CA TYR A 203 -6.46 -42.34 -10.69
C TYR A 203 -7.79 -43.08 -10.79
N SER A 204 -7.70 -44.40 -10.99
CA SER A 204 -8.86 -45.28 -10.97
C SER A 204 -9.38 -45.48 -9.54
N LYS A 205 -10.68 -45.76 -9.41
CA LYS A 205 -11.34 -46.03 -8.12
C LYS A 205 -10.62 -47.16 -7.35
N PRO A 206 -10.08 -46.90 -6.16
CA PRO A 206 -9.40 -47.93 -5.38
C PRO A 206 -10.38 -48.95 -4.79
N VAL A 207 -9.91 -50.16 -4.53
CA VAL A 207 -10.75 -51.28 -4.10
C VAL A 207 -11.49 -51.02 -2.78
N TRP A 208 -10.90 -50.26 -1.87
CA TRP A 208 -11.51 -49.87 -0.60
C TRP A 208 -12.61 -48.80 -0.77
N GLN A 209 -12.61 -48.04 -1.87
CA GLN A 209 -13.66 -47.08 -2.23
C GLN A 209 -14.74 -47.71 -3.15
N ASN A 210 -14.52 -48.93 -3.65
CA ASN A 210 -15.38 -49.60 -4.64
C ASN A 210 -16.40 -50.60 -4.04
N GLY A 211 -16.81 -50.40 -2.79
CA GLY A 211 -17.71 -51.31 -2.09
C GLY A 211 -19.20 -50.97 -2.33
N PRO A 212 -20.07 -51.92 -2.73
CA PRO A 212 -21.52 -51.71 -2.81
C PRO A 212 -22.19 -51.47 -1.43
N GLU A 213 -21.41 -51.51 -0.35
CA GLU A 213 -21.85 -51.34 1.04
C GLU A 213 -21.70 -49.89 1.53
N ILE A 214 -20.94 -49.03 0.86
CA ILE A 214 -20.83 -47.61 1.24
C ILE A 214 -21.94 -46.86 0.53
N THR A 215 -22.94 -46.44 1.30
CA THR A 215 -24.10 -45.69 0.79
C THR A 215 -23.60 -44.37 0.17
N GLY A 216 -24.08 -44.00 -1.01
CA GLY A 216 -23.75 -42.72 -1.66
C GLY A 216 -22.54 -42.74 -2.61
N THR A 217 -21.58 -43.66 -2.45
CA THR A 217 -20.40 -43.71 -3.32
C THR A 217 -20.80 -44.05 -4.77
N PRO A 218 -20.41 -43.24 -5.78
CA PRO A 218 -20.77 -43.52 -7.17
C PRO A 218 -19.96 -44.70 -7.73
N ALA A 219 -20.41 -45.93 -7.48
CA ALA A 219 -19.68 -47.16 -7.86
C ALA A 219 -19.42 -47.33 -9.37
N THR A 220 -19.96 -46.45 -10.23
CA THR A 220 -19.93 -46.56 -11.69
C THR A 220 -19.04 -45.55 -12.42
N ASP A 221 -18.47 -44.56 -11.72
CA ASP A 221 -17.60 -43.57 -12.37
C ASP A 221 -16.20 -44.12 -12.70
N GLY A 222 -15.69 -45.08 -11.91
CA GLY A 222 -14.38 -45.70 -12.10
C GLY A 222 -13.19 -44.82 -11.70
N HIS A 223 -13.44 -43.68 -11.05
CA HIS A 223 -12.42 -42.67 -10.70
C HIS A 223 -12.21 -42.59 -9.18
N ARG A 224 -11.03 -42.17 -8.71
CA ARG A 224 -10.80 -41.88 -7.29
C ARG A 224 -11.58 -40.61 -6.91
N ASP A 225 -12.45 -40.72 -5.92
CA ASP A 225 -13.30 -39.61 -5.45
C ASP A 225 -12.71 -38.95 -4.20
N ILE A 226 -12.61 -37.62 -4.14
CA ILE A 226 -12.19 -36.86 -2.95
C ILE A 226 -13.27 -35.89 -2.48
N PRO A 227 -13.31 -35.50 -1.18
CA PRO A 227 -12.47 -35.97 -0.07
C PRO A 227 -12.83 -37.39 0.43
N ASP A 228 -12.00 -37.95 1.30
CA ASP A 228 -12.32 -39.17 2.07
C ASP A 228 -13.12 -38.83 3.33
N VAL A 229 -12.71 -37.80 4.06
CA VAL A 229 -13.35 -37.27 5.28
C VAL A 229 -13.24 -35.75 5.27
N SER A 230 -14.06 -35.05 6.05
CA SER A 230 -13.99 -33.59 6.15
C SER A 230 -14.06 -33.10 7.59
N LEU A 231 -13.34 -32.03 7.91
CA LEU A 231 -13.42 -31.37 9.22
C LEU A 231 -13.65 -29.87 9.05
N PHE A 232 -13.88 -29.18 10.16
CA PHE A 232 -14.19 -27.75 10.17
C PHE A 232 -13.08 -26.90 9.51
N SER A 233 -13.47 -26.11 8.51
CA SER A 233 -12.58 -25.33 7.63
C SER A 233 -13.04 -23.88 7.41
N SER A 234 -14.04 -23.41 8.16
CA SER A 234 -14.52 -22.04 7.97
C SER A 234 -13.52 -20.99 8.46
N VAL A 235 -13.58 -19.80 7.86
CA VAL A 235 -12.73 -18.63 8.14
C VAL A 235 -13.54 -17.46 8.73
N GLY A 236 -14.71 -17.74 9.32
CA GLY A 236 -15.52 -16.77 10.05
C GLY A 236 -16.46 -15.90 9.23
N SER A 237 -16.61 -16.13 7.92
CA SER A 237 -17.41 -15.28 7.03
C SER A 237 -18.83 -15.78 6.77
N SER A 238 -19.09 -17.08 6.90
CA SER A 238 -20.42 -17.71 6.67
C SER A 238 -21.12 -18.10 7.97
N SER A 239 -20.40 -18.64 8.94
CA SER A 239 -20.94 -19.14 10.23
C SER A 239 -20.48 -18.33 11.45
N ASP A 240 -19.73 -17.25 11.26
CA ASP A 240 -19.03 -16.50 12.32
C ASP A 240 -18.09 -17.40 13.20
N ALA A 241 -17.62 -18.53 12.68
CA ALA A 241 -16.67 -19.43 13.34
C ALA A 241 -15.38 -19.60 12.52
N ALA A 242 -14.25 -19.71 13.21
CA ALA A 242 -12.93 -19.91 12.63
C ALA A 242 -12.00 -20.61 13.64
N TRP A 243 -10.90 -21.18 13.16
CA TRP A 243 -9.76 -21.52 14.01
C TRP A 243 -9.05 -20.25 14.46
N ILE A 244 -8.41 -20.30 15.62
CA ILE A 244 -7.56 -19.23 16.15
C ILE A 244 -6.16 -19.78 16.39
N ILE A 245 -5.16 -19.12 15.81
CA ILE A 245 -3.75 -19.49 15.94
C ILE A 245 -2.93 -18.30 16.43
N CYS A 246 -1.81 -18.58 17.08
CA CYS A 246 -0.84 -17.60 17.54
C CYS A 246 0.27 -17.42 16.49
N ASP A 247 0.13 -16.37 15.69
CA ASP A 247 1.13 -15.97 14.70
C ASP A 247 1.73 -14.61 15.14
N PRO A 248 2.94 -14.60 15.73
CA PRO A 248 3.58 -13.38 16.19
C PRO A 248 4.13 -12.50 15.05
N PHE A 249 4.21 -13.00 13.81
CA PHE A 249 4.76 -12.29 12.65
C PHE A 249 3.67 -11.74 11.71
N ALA A 250 2.41 -12.14 11.87
CA ALA A 250 1.25 -11.73 11.05
C ALA A 250 1.08 -10.21 10.89
N VAL A 251 1.48 -9.42 11.88
CA VAL A 251 1.33 -7.95 11.86
C VAL A 251 2.57 -7.25 11.29
N ASN A 252 3.76 -7.74 11.65
CA ASN A 252 5.03 -7.21 11.16
C ASN A 252 6.11 -8.30 11.17
N PRO A 253 6.59 -8.72 9.99
CA PRO A 253 7.58 -9.79 9.89
C PRO A 253 8.98 -9.41 10.40
N LEU A 254 9.25 -8.12 10.59
CA LEU A 254 10.54 -7.63 11.09
C LEU A 254 10.56 -7.44 12.62
N GLU A 255 9.39 -7.40 13.26
CA GLU A 255 9.24 -7.11 14.70
C GLU A 255 8.12 -8.00 15.29
N PRO A 256 8.43 -9.26 15.65
CA PRO A 256 7.43 -10.21 16.14
C PRO A 256 6.77 -9.70 17.42
N THR A 257 5.45 -9.77 17.46
CA THR A 257 4.64 -9.37 18.62
C THR A 257 4.14 -10.62 19.33
N ALA A 258 4.56 -10.83 20.58
CA ALA A 258 4.10 -11.97 21.37
C ALA A 258 2.56 -12.03 21.44
N CYS A 259 2.02 -13.23 21.21
CA CYS A 259 0.59 -13.46 21.28
C CYS A 259 0.06 -13.20 22.70
N SER A 260 -1.01 -12.43 22.81
CA SER A 260 -1.61 -12.09 24.10
C SER A 260 -3.13 -12.07 23.98
N LEU A 261 -3.77 -13.02 24.67
CA LEU A 261 -5.22 -13.15 24.74
C LEU A 261 -5.89 -11.93 25.39
N TYR A 262 -5.16 -11.15 26.19
CA TYR A 262 -5.68 -9.95 26.86
C TYR A 262 -5.74 -8.72 25.96
N SER A 263 -4.77 -8.59 25.06
CA SER A 263 -4.70 -7.47 24.10
C SER A 263 -5.25 -7.84 22.73
N GLY A 264 -5.51 -9.12 22.46
CA GLY A 264 -5.92 -9.63 21.15
C GLY A 264 -4.82 -9.49 20.08
N THR A 265 -3.57 -9.31 20.50
CA THR A 265 -2.43 -9.08 19.61
C THR A 265 -1.75 -10.41 19.27
N GLY A 266 -1.34 -10.58 18.00
CA GLY A 266 -0.64 -11.78 17.54
C GLY A 266 -1.53 -13.01 17.31
N TYR A 267 -2.87 -12.86 17.32
CA TYR A 267 -3.79 -13.95 16.99
C TYR A 267 -4.42 -13.72 15.62
N VAL A 268 -4.52 -14.79 14.83
CA VAL A 268 -5.12 -14.78 13.50
C VAL A 268 -6.31 -15.75 13.48
N LEU A 269 -7.41 -15.33 12.83
CA LEU A 269 -8.52 -16.21 12.51
C LEU A 269 -8.25 -16.87 11.17
N ILE A 270 -8.32 -18.20 11.14
CA ILE A 270 -7.91 -19.00 9.99
C ILE A 270 -8.83 -20.21 9.83
N GLY A 271 -8.70 -20.92 8.71
CA GLY A 271 -9.57 -22.02 8.31
C GLY A 271 -8.94 -22.73 7.11
N GLY A 272 -9.75 -23.05 6.10
CA GLY A 272 -9.28 -23.83 4.97
C GLY A 272 -9.24 -25.33 5.25
N THR A 273 -9.16 -26.12 4.19
CA THR A 273 -8.82 -27.54 4.29
C THR A 273 -7.39 -27.73 4.86
N SER A 274 -6.57 -26.69 4.76
CA SER A 274 -5.35 -26.46 5.53
C SER A 274 -5.49 -26.70 7.03
N ALA A 275 -6.57 -26.29 7.68
CA ALA A 275 -6.78 -26.60 9.09
C ALA A 275 -7.28 -28.05 9.32
N SER A 276 -7.99 -28.62 8.34
CA SER A 276 -8.58 -29.95 8.46
C SER A 276 -7.55 -31.08 8.37
N ALA A 277 -6.55 -30.95 7.47
CA ALA A 277 -5.49 -31.95 7.27
C ALA A 277 -4.65 -32.23 8.54
N PRO A 278 -4.06 -31.23 9.22
CA PRO A 278 -3.31 -31.43 10.46
C PRO A 278 -4.22 -31.91 11.61
N ALA A 279 -5.51 -31.53 11.61
CA ALA A 279 -6.46 -32.06 12.57
C ALA A 279 -6.69 -33.58 12.40
N ILE A 280 -6.79 -34.08 11.15
CA ILE A 280 -6.82 -35.52 10.88
C ILE A 280 -5.50 -36.20 11.27
N ALA A 281 -4.36 -35.57 11.02
CA ALA A 281 -3.07 -36.10 11.48
C ALA A 281 -3.03 -36.23 13.01
N GLY A 282 -3.54 -35.24 13.75
CA GLY A 282 -3.71 -35.34 15.20
C GLY A 282 -4.64 -36.48 15.62
N ILE A 283 -5.77 -36.69 14.91
CA ILE A 283 -6.67 -37.83 15.16
C ILE A 283 -5.96 -39.17 14.90
N MET A 284 -5.18 -39.27 13.83
CA MET A 284 -4.40 -40.48 13.53
C MET A 284 -3.32 -40.75 14.58
N ALA A 285 -2.71 -39.71 15.17
CA ALA A 285 -1.80 -39.88 16.30
C ALA A 285 -2.51 -40.47 17.53
N LEU A 286 -3.77 -40.07 17.80
CA LEU A 286 -4.59 -40.68 18.86
C LEU A 286 -4.98 -42.13 18.55
N VAL A 287 -5.23 -42.45 17.27
CA VAL A 287 -5.45 -43.84 16.82
C VAL A 287 -4.18 -44.67 17.07
N ASP A 288 -3.00 -44.17 16.69
CA ASP A 288 -1.73 -44.86 16.91
C ASP A 288 -1.44 -45.05 18.40
N GLU A 289 -1.69 -44.04 19.24
CA GLU A 289 -1.58 -44.16 20.70
C GLU A 289 -2.50 -45.25 21.25
N TYR A 290 -3.77 -45.25 20.83
CA TYR A 290 -4.73 -46.25 21.29
C TYR A 290 -4.36 -47.66 20.82
N MET A 291 -3.95 -47.81 19.56
CA MET A 291 -3.52 -49.09 18.99
C MET A 291 -2.23 -49.61 19.62
N ALA A 292 -1.33 -48.71 20.05
CA ALA A 292 -0.15 -49.07 20.84
C ALA A 292 -0.52 -49.64 22.23
N SER A 293 -1.66 -49.23 22.79
CA SER A 293 -2.14 -49.72 24.09
C SER A 293 -2.85 -51.08 24.03
N GLN A 294 -3.15 -51.60 22.83
CA GLN A 294 -3.85 -52.87 22.65
C GLN A 294 -2.96 -54.08 22.94
N PRO A 295 -3.54 -55.27 23.25
CA PRO A 295 -2.76 -56.49 23.53
C PRO A 295 -1.83 -56.94 22.39
N THR A 296 -2.15 -56.57 21.15
CA THR A 296 -1.28 -56.71 19.98
C THR A 296 -0.99 -55.32 19.42
N PRO A 297 0.06 -54.63 19.90
CA PRO A 297 0.34 -53.25 19.53
C PRO A 297 0.60 -53.09 18.03
N VAL A 298 -0.04 -52.10 17.42
CA VAL A 298 0.24 -51.63 16.06
C VAL A 298 0.40 -50.12 16.14
N THR A 299 1.59 -49.61 15.84
CA THR A 299 1.94 -48.20 16.05
C THR A 299 2.09 -47.40 14.75
N ARG A 300 1.77 -48.03 13.62
CA ARG A 300 1.89 -47.48 12.25
C ARG A 300 0.75 -48.08 11.42
N GLN A 301 -0.20 -47.25 10.98
CA GLN A 301 -1.37 -47.74 10.25
C GLN A 301 -1.14 -47.90 8.74
N GLY A 302 -0.13 -47.23 8.16
CA GLY A 302 0.01 -47.12 6.70
C GLY A 302 -1.16 -46.35 6.11
N ASN A 303 -1.75 -46.84 5.00
CA ASN A 303 -2.91 -46.21 4.38
C ASN A 303 -4.19 -46.36 5.23
N PRO A 304 -4.72 -45.29 5.86
CA PRO A 304 -5.88 -45.36 6.75
C PRO A 304 -7.20 -45.64 6.02
N ASN A 305 -7.28 -45.41 4.71
CA ASN A 305 -8.53 -45.51 3.96
C ASN A 305 -9.14 -46.92 4.00
N TYR A 306 -8.32 -47.97 4.13
CA TYR A 306 -8.85 -49.33 4.34
C TYR A 306 -9.71 -49.43 5.61
N ALA A 307 -9.27 -48.82 6.71
CA ALA A 307 -10.00 -48.84 7.97
C ALA A 307 -11.20 -47.88 7.92
N LEU A 308 -11.01 -46.67 7.41
CA LEU A 308 -12.06 -45.65 7.33
C LEU A 308 -13.27 -46.14 6.52
N TYR A 309 -13.03 -46.69 5.33
CA TYR A 309 -14.10 -47.17 4.47
C TYR A 309 -14.72 -48.50 4.95
N TYR A 310 -13.96 -49.33 5.68
CA TYR A 310 -14.55 -50.47 6.39
C TYR A 310 -15.49 -50.01 7.51
N LEU A 311 -15.09 -49.03 8.32
CA LEU A 311 -15.95 -48.51 9.37
C LEU A 311 -17.21 -47.86 8.79
N ALA A 312 -17.06 -47.11 7.70
CA ALA A 312 -18.17 -46.53 6.95
C ALA A 312 -19.16 -47.56 6.42
N SER A 313 -18.70 -48.72 5.95
CA SER A 313 -19.59 -49.78 5.46
C SER A 313 -20.42 -50.43 6.59
N THR A 314 -19.98 -50.29 7.85
CA THR A 314 -20.72 -50.73 9.03
C THR A 314 -21.66 -49.66 9.60
N GLU A 315 -21.58 -48.43 9.08
CA GLU A 315 -22.32 -47.27 9.55
C GLU A 315 -23.78 -47.31 9.08
N ASN A 316 -24.69 -46.77 9.90
CA ASN A 316 -26.06 -46.48 9.46
C ASN A 316 -26.24 -44.98 9.26
N TYR A 317 -25.88 -44.50 8.06
CA TYR A 317 -25.93 -43.09 7.65
C TYR A 317 -27.27 -42.40 7.95
N SER A 318 -28.40 -43.12 7.87
CA SER A 318 -29.71 -42.54 8.19
C SER A 318 -29.88 -42.06 9.63
N ASN A 319 -29.09 -42.62 10.57
CA ASN A 319 -29.06 -42.20 11.97
C ASN A 319 -27.89 -41.25 12.31
N CYS A 320 -27.01 -41.02 11.34
CA CYS A 320 -25.76 -40.30 11.53
C CYS A 320 -25.70 -38.97 10.78
N ALA A 321 -26.81 -38.57 10.13
CA ALA A 321 -26.97 -37.24 9.58
C ALA A 321 -26.66 -36.15 10.62
N SER A 322 -25.72 -35.26 10.30
CA SER A 322 -25.20 -34.20 11.20
C SER A 322 -26.32 -33.35 11.80
N ALA A 323 -27.37 -33.06 11.02
CA ALA A 323 -28.54 -32.29 11.44
C ALA A 323 -29.48 -33.02 12.42
N ALA A 324 -29.38 -34.35 12.50
CA ALA A 324 -30.25 -35.20 13.32
C ALA A 324 -29.61 -35.66 14.63
N VAL A 325 -28.30 -35.44 14.83
CA VAL A 325 -27.57 -35.84 16.04
C VAL A 325 -27.77 -34.78 17.15
N PRO A 326 -28.51 -35.08 18.23
CA PRO A 326 -28.76 -34.11 19.29
C PRO A 326 -27.62 -34.15 20.32
N GLY A 327 -26.71 -33.16 20.26
CA GLY A 327 -25.67 -32.95 21.28
C GLY A 327 -24.59 -34.05 21.39
N LEU A 328 -23.67 -33.88 22.35
CA LEU A 328 -22.41 -34.64 22.49
C LEU A 328 -22.51 -36.02 23.15
N ALA A 329 -23.69 -36.58 23.46
CA ALA A 329 -23.77 -37.80 24.28
C ALA A 329 -24.50 -38.99 23.62
N ASN A 330 -23.73 -40.06 23.37
CA ASN A 330 -24.17 -41.44 23.08
C ASN A 330 -24.88 -41.70 21.74
N ASN A 331 -24.34 -41.20 20.62
CA ASN A 331 -24.62 -41.81 19.32
C ASN A 331 -23.56 -42.88 19.00
N ALA A 332 -23.95 -43.90 18.23
CA ALA A 332 -23.05 -44.96 17.77
C ALA A 332 -22.31 -44.58 16.47
N CYS A 333 -22.41 -43.31 16.04
CA CYS A 333 -21.91 -42.88 14.76
C CYS A 333 -20.40 -42.64 14.82
N THR A 334 -19.66 -43.28 13.93
CA THR A 334 -18.25 -43.00 13.68
C THR A 334 -18.09 -41.74 12.85
N PHE A 335 -18.99 -41.55 11.88
CA PHE A 335 -18.99 -40.40 10.97
C PHE A 335 -20.29 -39.62 11.11
N TYR A 336 -20.20 -38.30 11.17
CA TYR A 336 -21.34 -37.40 11.05
C TYR A 336 -21.54 -37.06 9.58
N ASP A 337 -22.65 -37.54 9.04
CA ASP A 337 -23.02 -37.46 7.64
C ASP A 337 -23.58 -36.07 7.29
N ILE A 338 -22.86 -35.32 6.45
CA ILE A 338 -23.29 -34.00 6.01
C ILE A 338 -24.23 -34.17 4.83
N THR A 339 -25.50 -33.77 5.00
CA THR A 339 -26.57 -34.11 4.04
C THR A 339 -27.17 -32.90 3.32
N SER A 340 -26.60 -31.71 3.49
CA SER A 340 -27.13 -30.47 2.91
C SER A 340 -26.04 -29.47 2.58
N GLY A 341 -26.19 -28.77 1.47
CA GLY A 341 -25.22 -27.80 0.93
C GLY A 341 -24.52 -28.35 -0.31
N ASN A 342 -23.46 -27.68 -0.76
CA ASN A 342 -22.66 -28.07 -1.91
C ASN A 342 -21.28 -27.37 -1.87
N ASN A 343 -20.29 -27.87 -2.60
CA ASN A 343 -19.00 -27.19 -2.79
C ASN A 343 -18.87 -26.53 -4.19
N SER A 344 -20.01 -26.25 -4.84
CA SER A 344 -20.03 -25.58 -6.13
C SER A 344 -19.46 -24.16 -6.04
N VAL A 345 -18.90 -23.66 -7.14
CA VAL A 345 -18.31 -22.30 -7.21
C VAL A 345 -18.85 -21.50 -8.41
N PRO A 346 -18.61 -20.18 -8.47
CA PRO A 346 -18.99 -19.35 -9.61
C PRO A 346 -18.17 -19.72 -10.85
N CYS A 347 -18.72 -19.53 -12.04
CA CYS A 347 -18.05 -19.80 -13.31
C CYS A 347 -18.29 -18.72 -14.36
N VAL A 348 -17.36 -18.59 -15.30
CA VAL A 348 -17.49 -17.68 -16.45
C VAL A 348 -18.43 -18.30 -17.48
N GLY A 349 -19.48 -17.58 -17.87
CA GLY A 349 -20.48 -18.08 -18.79
C GLY A 349 -19.86 -18.54 -20.12
N GLY A 350 -20.21 -19.76 -20.54
CA GLY A 350 -19.63 -20.44 -21.70
C GLY A 350 -18.38 -21.28 -21.42
N SER A 351 -17.87 -21.30 -20.18
CA SER A 351 -16.82 -22.24 -19.77
C SER A 351 -17.36 -23.67 -19.59
N PRO A 352 -16.48 -24.70 -19.57
CA PRO A 352 -16.86 -26.07 -19.26
C PRO A 352 -17.62 -26.15 -17.93
N ASN A 353 -18.68 -26.98 -17.89
CA ASN A 353 -19.50 -27.19 -16.70
C ASN A 353 -20.11 -25.92 -16.10
N CYS A 354 -20.26 -24.83 -16.87
CA CYS A 354 -20.92 -23.62 -16.36
C CYS A 354 -22.42 -23.62 -16.64
N SER A 355 -23.24 -23.30 -15.62
CA SER A 355 -24.70 -23.16 -15.80
C SER A 355 -25.09 -22.03 -16.74
N ALA A 356 -24.24 -21.00 -16.84
CA ALA A 356 -24.41 -19.89 -17.77
C ALA A 356 -23.72 -20.21 -19.10
N THR A 357 -24.44 -20.06 -20.21
CA THR A 357 -23.93 -20.36 -21.57
C THR A 357 -23.44 -19.13 -22.33
N THR A 358 -23.68 -17.92 -21.80
CA THR A 358 -23.38 -16.66 -22.49
C THR A 358 -22.05 -16.08 -21.99
N SER A 359 -21.12 -15.82 -22.91
CA SER A 359 -19.84 -15.18 -22.58
C SER A 359 -20.04 -13.81 -21.90
N GLY A 360 -19.28 -13.56 -20.83
CA GLY A 360 -19.37 -12.34 -20.03
C GLY A 360 -20.47 -12.33 -18.97
N SER A 361 -21.25 -13.40 -18.84
CA SER A 361 -22.15 -13.63 -17.69
C SER A 361 -21.47 -14.50 -16.62
N THR A 362 -21.99 -14.45 -15.40
CA THR A 362 -21.53 -15.31 -14.31
C THR A 362 -22.55 -16.40 -14.04
N GLY A 363 -22.11 -17.65 -14.07
CA GLY A 363 -22.90 -18.83 -13.70
C GLY A 363 -22.40 -19.48 -12.42
N VAL A 364 -22.87 -20.70 -12.21
CA VAL A 364 -22.46 -21.62 -11.14
C VAL A 364 -21.99 -22.92 -11.80
N LEU A 365 -20.91 -23.52 -11.31
CA LEU A 365 -20.49 -24.83 -11.82
C LEU A 365 -21.56 -25.90 -11.57
N VAL A 366 -21.67 -26.84 -12.51
CA VAL A 366 -22.68 -27.89 -12.48
C VAL A 366 -22.07 -29.25 -12.74
N GLU A 367 -22.69 -30.27 -12.18
CA GLU A 367 -22.29 -31.65 -12.39
C GLU A 367 -22.28 -32.02 -13.88
N THR A 368 -21.31 -32.86 -14.26
CA THR A 368 -21.19 -33.36 -15.63
C THR A 368 -22.46 -34.11 -16.04
N GLY A 369 -23.10 -33.64 -17.13
CA GLY A 369 -24.35 -34.21 -17.63
C GLY A 369 -25.63 -33.72 -16.93
N SER A 370 -25.51 -32.91 -15.87
CA SER A 370 -26.64 -32.42 -15.06
C SER A 370 -26.61 -30.88 -14.92
N PRO A 371 -26.95 -30.11 -15.97
CA PRO A 371 -26.79 -28.66 -15.98
C PRO A 371 -27.73 -27.89 -15.04
N SER A 372 -28.67 -28.60 -14.39
CA SER A 372 -29.61 -28.07 -13.41
C SER A 372 -29.24 -28.39 -11.96
N THR A 373 -28.06 -28.96 -11.72
CA THR A 373 -27.60 -29.35 -10.39
C THR A 373 -26.26 -28.66 -10.12
N PRO A 374 -26.12 -27.83 -9.07
CA PRO A 374 -24.82 -27.30 -8.65
C PRO A 374 -23.81 -28.44 -8.48
N ALA A 375 -22.53 -28.18 -8.74
CA ALA A 375 -21.51 -29.19 -8.58
C ALA A 375 -21.50 -29.76 -7.15
N TYR A 376 -21.56 -31.09 -7.06
CA TYR A 376 -21.40 -31.90 -5.86
C TYR A 376 -22.24 -31.42 -4.66
N PRO A 377 -23.57 -31.61 -4.69
CA PRO A 377 -24.41 -31.41 -3.53
C PRO A 377 -24.11 -32.46 -2.45
N ALA A 378 -24.16 -32.06 -1.20
CA ALA A 378 -24.06 -33.00 -0.08
C ALA A 378 -25.34 -33.84 0.03
N THR A 379 -25.20 -35.15 0.25
CA THR A 379 -26.31 -36.11 0.25
C THR A 379 -26.09 -37.19 1.30
N ALA A 380 -27.10 -38.03 1.58
CA ALA A 380 -26.95 -39.10 2.56
C ALA A 380 -25.89 -40.13 2.13
N GLY A 381 -24.92 -40.37 3.00
CA GLY A 381 -23.79 -41.27 2.73
C GLY A 381 -22.55 -40.52 2.23
N TYR A 382 -21.71 -41.21 1.47
CA TYR A 382 -20.57 -40.59 0.82
C TYR A 382 -21.03 -39.59 -0.25
N ASP A 383 -20.45 -38.39 -0.25
CA ASP A 383 -20.60 -37.42 -1.34
C ASP A 383 -19.28 -36.73 -1.71
N LEU A 384 -19.24 -36.13 -2.90
CA LEU A 384 -18.05 -35.45 -3.44
C LEU A 384 -17.78 -34.07 -2.82
N ALA A 385 -18.60 -33.63 -1.85
CA ALA A 385 -18.39 -32.37 -1.15
C ALA A 385 -17.69 -32.58 0.19
N THR A 386 -18.03 -33.66 0.90
CA THR A 386 -17.57 -33.91 2.28
C THR A 386 -17.09 -35.32 2.55
N GLY A 387 -17.15 -36.21 1.57
CA GLY A 387 -16.66 -37.59 1.68
C GLY A 387 -17.56 -38.41 2.60
N LEU A 388 -16.96 -39.17 3.51
CA LEU A 388 -17.68 -39.93 4.55
C LEU A 388 -18.32 -39.03 5.63
N GLY A 389 -18.00 -37.73 5.63
CA GLY A 389 -18.43 -36.75 6.62
C GLY A 389 -17.35 -36.42 7.65
N SER A 390 -17.77 -35.79 8.75
CA SER A 390 -16.88 -35.44 9.86
C SER A 390 -16.80 -36.54 10.91
N ILE A 391 -15.80 -36.49 11.79
CA ILE A 391 -15.41 -37.65 12.60
C ILE A 391 -15.83 -37.47 14.06
N ASN A 392 -16.54 -38.47 14.59
CA ASN A 392 -16.62 -38.66 16.03
C ASN A 392 -15.34 -39.37 16.52
N VAL A 393 -14.35 -38.58 16.95
CA VAL A 393 -12.99 -39.06 17.30
C VAL A 393 -13.02 -40.16 18.35
N THR A 394 -13.91 -40.05 19.36
CA THR A 394 -14.03 -41.08 20.40
C THR A 394 -14.47 -42.40 19.80
N ASN A 395 -15.51 -42.40 18.97
CA ASN A 395 -16.01 -43.62 18.35
C ASN A 395 -15.01 -44.19 17.34
N LEU A 396 -14.35 -43.34 16.54
CA LEU A 396 -13.33 -43.77 15.58
C LEU A 396 -12.20 -44.55 16.27
N VAL A 397 -11.60 -43.96 17.30
CA VAL A 397 -10.46 -44.56 18.02
C VAL A 397 -10.84 -45.92 18.62
N HIS A 398 -12.00 -46.02 19.27
CA HIS A 398 -12.44 -47.28 19.88
C HIS A 398 -12.84 -48.33 18.83
N ASN A 399 -13.52 -47.91 17.77
CA ASN A 399 -13.99 -48.80 16.70
C ASN A 399 -12.85 -49.24 15.77
N TRP A 400 -11.68 -48.59 15.79
CA TRP A 400 -10.54 -48.95 14.95
C TRP A 400 -10.14 -50.43 15.08
N THR A 401 -10.27 -50.99 16.28
CA THR A 401 -9.97 -52.41 16.56
C THR A 401 -10.94 -53.40 15.92
N SER A 402 -12.08 -52.94 15.41
CA SER A 402 -13.04 -53.76 14.67
C SER A 402 -12.56 -54.09 13.26
N PHE A 403 -11.72 -53.24 12.68
CA PHE A 403 -11.02 -53.52 11.43
C PHE A 403 -9.82 -54.43 11.73
N LYS A 404 -9.91 -55.69 11.31
CA LYS A 404 -8.85 -56.68 11.52
C LYS A 404 -8.42 -57.29 10.21
N ARG A 405 -7.11 -57.21 9.96
CA ARG A 405 -6.45 -57.95 8.89
C ARG A 405 -5.69 -59.13 9.47
N THR A 406 -5.61 -60.22 8.74
CA THR A 406 -4.87 -61.41 9.18
C THR A 406 -3.38 -61.12 9.12
N ALA A 407 -2.60 -61.36 10.17
CA ALA A 407 -1.15 -61.20 10.11
C ALA A 407 -0.51 -62.27 9.19
N PRO A 408 0.11 -61.90 8.06
CA PRO A 408 0.85 -62.85 7.25
C PRO A 408 2.21 -63.19 7.88
N THR A 409 2.90 -64.19 7.32
CA THR A 409 4.33 -64.42 7.58
C THR A 409 5.12 -63.96 6.36
N VAL A 410 6.05 -63.03 6.59
CA VAL A 410 6.96 -62.48 5.57
C VAL A 410 8.36 -63.05 5.80
N THR A 411 9.00 -63.54 4.74
CA THR A 411 10.40 -64.00 4.78
C THR A 411 11.24 -63.27 3.74
N LEU A 412 12.39 -62.77 4.16
CA LEU A 412 13.39 -62.12 3.30
C LEU A 412 14.65 -62.99 3.22
N GLN A 413 15.16 -63.16 1.99
CA GLN A 413 16.51 -63.64 1.72
C GLN A 413 17.25 -62.64 0.84
N LEU A 414 18.44 -62.24 1.28
CA LEU A 414 19.41 -61.50 0.47
C LEU A 414 20.57 -62.42 0.07
N ASN A 415 21.14 -62.18 -1.10
CA ASN A 415 22.35 -62.86 -1.59
C ASN A 415 22.24 -64.40 -1.56
N GLY A 416 21.04 -64.93 -1.83
CA GLY A 416 20.78 -66.38 -1.75
C GLY A 416 21.02 -66.99 -0.36
N GLY A 417 20.98 -66.19 0.70
CA GLY A 417 21.25 -66.60 2.08
C GLY A 417 22.74 -66.61 2.48
N ALA A 418 23.64 -66.19 1.59
CA ALA A 418 25.06 -66.05 1.90
C ALA A 418 25.37 -64.69 2.56
N ALA A 419 26.48 -64.59 3.30
CA ALA A 419 26.91 -63.34 3.93
C ALA A 419 27.16 -62.24 2.88
N VAL A 420 26.58 -61.06 3.08
CA VAL A 420 26.71 -59.92 2.16
C VAL A 420 28.01 -59.17 2.44
N ASN A 421 28.99 -59.30 1.54
CA ASN A 421 30.28 -58.60 1.57
C ASN A 421 30.57 -58.08 0.15
N ILE A 422 30.18 -56.84 -0.13
CA ILE A 422 30.19 -56.27 -1.48
C ILE A 422 30.87 -54.90 -1.51
N THR A 423 31.13 -54.40 -2.71
CA THR A 423 31.37 -52.97 -2.95
C THR A 423 30.03 -52.32 -3.27
N HIS A 424 29.85 -51.07 -2.83
CA HIS A 424 28.65 -50.29 -3.13
C HIS A 424 28.32 -50.31 -4.63
N GLY A 425 27.03 -50.36 -4.96
CA GLY A 425 26.52 -50.48 -6.33
C GLY A 425 26.51 -51.92 -6.90
N ALA A 426 27.06 -52.92 -6.20
CA ALA A 426 26.99 -54.30 -6.66
C ALA A 426 25.55 -54.86 -6.52
N SER A 427 25.10 -55.58 -7.55
CA SER A 427 23.77 -56.22 -7.57
C SER A 427 23.72 -57.44 -6.62
N VAL A 428 22.73 -57.44 -5.73
CA VAL A 428 22.45 -58.48 -4.74
C VAL A 428 21.06 -59.09 -4.98
N PRO A 429 20.93 -60.41 -5.19
CA PRO A 429 19.63 -61.06 -5.33
C PRO A 429 18.74 -60.88 -4.09
N VAL A 430 17.46 -60.59 -4.32
CA VAL A 430 16.39 -60.41 -3.31
C VAL A 430 15.29 -61.42 -3.56
N SER A 431 14.83 -62.10 -2.50
CA SER A 431 13.64 -62.95 -2.52
C SER A 431 12.78 -62.64 -1.30
N ILE A 432 11.52 -62.26 -1.55
CA ILE A 432 10.51 -61.96 -0.53
C ILE A 432 9.35 -62.93 -0.74
N ASN A 433 8.86 -63.54 0.34
CA ASN A 433 7.72 -64.44 0.28
C ASN A 433 6.75 -64.12 1.42
N VAL A 434 5.47 -63.97 1.08
CA VAL A 434 4.37 -63.62 1.99
C VAL A 434 3.36 -64.76 1.99
N THR A 435 3.04 -65.27 3.18
CA THR A 435 2.14 -66.42 3.37
C THR A 435 1.06 -66.07 4.38
N PRO A 436 -0.13 -66.71 4.35
CA PRO A 436 -0.55 -67.86 3.53
C PRO A 436 -0.92 -67.49 2.08
N SER A 437 -0.98 -68.48 1.18
CA SER A 437 -1.29 -68.28 -0.25
C SER A 437 -2.79 -68.23 -0.60
N SER A 438 -3.67 -68.15 0.40
CA SER A 438 -5.12 -68.09 0.19
C SER A 438 -5.82 -67.28 1.30
N PRO A 439 -6.47 -66.14 0.97
CA PRO A 439 -6.34 -65.39 -0.29
C PRO A 439 -4.86 -65.12 -0.65
N VAL A 440 -4.53 -64.95 -1.92
CA VAL A 440 -3.14 -64.68 -2.30
C VAL A 440 -2.78 -63.26 -1.83
N PRO A 441 -1.69 -63.05 -1.07
CA PRO A 441 -1.24 -61.72 -0.70
C PRO A 441 -0.88 -60.90 -1.94
N THR A 442 -1.33 -59.65 -1.97
CA THR A 442 -1.17 -58.70 -3.08
C THR A 442 -0.52 -57.41 -2.60
N GLY A 443 -0.12 -56.53 -3.52
CA GLY A 443 0.57 -55.29 -3.19
C GLY A 443 2.07 -55.49 -3.07
N ASP A 444 2.72 -54.63 -2.28
CA ASP A 444 4.17 -54.44 -2.33
C ASP A 444 4.86 -54.79 -1.01
N ALA A 445 6.14 -55.15 -1.12
CA ALA A 445 7.05 -55.30 0.01
C ALA A 445 8.31 -54.45 -0.20
N SER A 446 8.60 -53.58 0.76
CA SER A 446 9.75 -52.67 0.73
C SER A 446 10.90 -53.21 1.57
N LEU A 447 12.14 -52.95 1.16
CA LEU A 447 13.34 -53.24 1.95
C LEU A 447 13.67 -52.06 2.86
N LEU A 448 13.89 -52.36 4.13
CA LEU A 448 14.33 -51.40 5.15
C LEU A 448 15.66 -51.84 5.71
N GLU A 449 16.61 -50.93 5.79
CA GLU A 449 17.85 -51.12 6.55
C GLU A 449 17.70 -50.55 7.95
N THR A 450 18.41 -51.12 8.91
CA THR A 450 18.53 -50.57 10.27
C THR A 450 20.01 -50.40 10.60
N GLN A 451 20.47 -49.14 10.66
CA GLN A 451 21.81 -48.77 11.09
C GLN A 451 21.74 -48.01 12.42
N GLY A 452 22.19 -48.65 13.51
CA GLY A 452 22.07 -48.05 14.84
C GLY A 452 20.59 -47.94 15.26
N SER A 453 20.11 -46.72 15.51
CA SER A 453 18.70 -46.43 15.82
C SER A 453 17.87 -45.98 14.61
N THR A 454 18.50 -45.80 13.44
CA THR A 454 17.86 -45.26 12.23
C THR A 454 17.41 -46.40 11.33
N THR A 455 16.18 -46.31 10.82
CA THR A 455 15.63 -47.26 9.84
C THR A 455 15.18 -46.53 8.59
N THR A 456 15.74 -46.88 7.43
CA THR A 456 15.48 -46.21 6.13
C THR A 456 15.02 -47.23 5.10
N THR A 457 14.17 -46.80 4.16
CA THR A 457 13.60 -47.64 3.09
C THR A 457 14.36 -47.38 1.80
N PHE A 458 14.71 -48.40 1.00
CA PHE A 458 15.56 -48.18 -0.20
C PHE A 458 15.19 -48.96 -1.47
N ASN A 459 14.23 -49.89 -1.45
CA ASN A 459 13.69 -50.55 -2.65
C ASN A 459 12.31 -51.15 -2.37
N THR A 460 11.44 -51.22 -3.39
CA THR A 460 10.10 -51.83 -3.29
C THR A 460 9.91 -52.93 -4.33
N PHE A 461 9.23 -54.00 -3.94
CA PHE A 461 9.00 -55.18 -4.77
C PHE A 461 7.53 -55.56 -4.77
N THR A 462 6.90 -55.53 -5.94
CA THR A 462 5.51 -55.98 -6.10
C THR A 462 5.38 -57.49 -6.04
N LEU A 463 4.45 -57.95 -5.21
CA LEU A 463 4.15 -59.37 -5.06
C LEU A 463 3.41 -59.89 -6.29
N SER A 464 3.92 -60.98 -6.85
CA SER A 464 3.24 -61.83 -7.82
C SER A 464 3.03 -63.19 -7.20
N ASN A 465 1.76 -63.58 -7.02
CA ASN A 465 1.35 -64.82 -6.35
C ASN A 465 1.89 -64.95 -4.91
N GLY A 466 1.86 -63.86 -4.12
CA GLY A 466 2.32 -63.84 -2.74
C GLY A 466 3.85 -63.86 -2.57
N SER A 467 4.62 -63.66 -3.65
CA SER A 467 6.09 -63.62 -3.60
C SER A 467 6.63 -62.55 -4.53
N ALA A 468 7.81 -62.00 -4.21
CA ALA A 468 8.56 -61.17 -5.12
C ALA A 468 10.02 -61.62 -5.19
N SER A 469 10.62 -61.50 -6.37
CA SER A 469 12.03 -61.82 -6.59
C SER A 469 12.66 -60.80 -7.53
N GLY A 470 13.93 -60.49 -7.30
CA GLY A 470 14.67 -59.52 -8.10
C GLY A 470 16.09 -59.35 -7.59
N SER A 471 16.64 -58.15 -7.74
CA SER A 471 17.94 -57.79 -7.20
C SER A 471 17.94 -56.33 -6.75
N THR A 472 18.75 -56.02 -5.75
CA THR A 472 19.02 -54.67 -5.27
C THR A 472 20.49 -54.31 -5.47
N ASN A 473 20.77 -53.13 -5.98
CA ASN A 473 22.08 -52.48 -5.94
C ASN A 473 22.08 -51.30 -4.95
N PHE A 474 21.06 -51.21 -4.09
CA PHE A 474 20.78 -50.08 -3.22
C PHE A 474 21.26 -50.25 -1.78
N LEU A 475 22.00 -51.32 -1.49
CA LEU A 475 22.52 -51.55 -0.16
C LEU A 475 23.50 -50.41 0.22
N PRO A 476 23.25 -49.68 1.32
CA PRO A 476 24.06 -48.55 1.75
C PRO A 476 25.46 -49.02 2.15
N GLY A 477 26.43 -48.11 2.03
CA GLY A 477 27.77 -48.30 2.55
C GLY A 477 27.80 -48.47 4.06
N GLY A 478 28.67 -49.35 4.56
CA GLY A 478 28.79 -49.58 6.00
C GLY A 478 29.52 -50.86 6.39
N SER A 479 29.92 -50.95 7.65
CA SER A 479 30.70 -52.07 8.20
C SER A 479 29.88 -53.14 8.94
N SER A 480 28.58 -52.92 9.20
CA SER A 480 27.61 -53.92 9.66
C SER A 480 26.23 -53.28 9.88
N TYR A 481 25.16 -53.83 9.30
CA TYR A 481 23.75 -53.46 9.58
C TYR A 481 22.79 -54.60 9.24
N THR A 482 21.50 -54.44 9.52
CA THR A 482 20.46 -55.43 9.17
C THR A 482 19.48 -54.89 8.15
N VAL A 483 18.96 -55.77 7.30
CA VAL A 483 17.88 -55.45 6.35
C VAL A 483 16.67 -56.33 6.63
N HIS A 484 15.47 -55.74 6.55
CA HIS A 484 14.18 -56.40 6.65
C HIS A 484 13.34 -56.09 5.41
N ALA A 485 12.36 -56.92 5.11
CA ALA A 485 11.30 -56.59 4.16
C ALA A 485 10.02 -56.27 4.94
N HIS A 486 9.44 -55.10 4.71
CA HIS A 486 8.11 -54.74 5.22
C HIS A 486 7.08 -54.97 4.14
N TYR A 487 6.12 -55.85 4.40
CA TYR A 487 4.94 -55.99 3.57
C TYR A 487 3.89 -54.95 3.98
N ALA A 488 3.40 -54.14 3.04
CA ALA A 488 2.45 -53.04 3.30
C ALA A 488 1.06 -53.51 3.77
N GLY A 489 0.76 -54.80 3.60
CA GLY A 489 -0.59 -55.34 3.80
C GLY A 489 -1.50 -55.10 2.59
N ASP A 490 -2.63 -55.81 2.58
CA ASP A 490 -3.70 -55.61 1.60
C ASP A 490 -5.06 -55.64 2.31
N VAL A 491 -6.15 -55.79 1.57
CA VAL A 491 -7.51 -55.91 2.13
C VAL A 491 -7.68 -57.08 3.10
N ASN A 492 -6.88 -58.15 2.96
CA ASN A 492 -6.97 -59.36 3.77
C ASN A 492 -5.89 -59.43 4.86
N TYR A 493 -4.70 -58.90 4.58
CA TYR A 493 -3.49 -59.11 5.36
C TYR A 493 -2.93 -57.84 5.97
N SER A 494 -2.52 -57.90 7.24
CA SER A 494 -1.95 -56.74 7.93
C SER A 494 -0.50 -56.49 7.48
N PRO A 495 0.02 -55.26 7.68
CA PRO A 495 1.42 -54.97 7.44
C PRO A 495 2.31 -55.71 8.44
N VAL A 496 3.42 -56.30 7.98
CA VAL A 496 4.34 -57.12 8.81
C VAL A 496 5.77 -57.07 8.26
N ASP A 497 6.76 -57.00 9.16
CA ASP A 497 8.18 -57.12 8.84
C ASP A 497 8.65 -58.58 8.74
N SER A 498 9.63 -58.82 7.88
CA SER A 498 10.32 -60.11 7.77
C SER A 498 11.35 -60.34 8.88
N ASN A 499 11.95 -61.53 8.85
CA ASN A 499 13.23 -61.78 9.52
C ASN A 499 14.30 -60.74 9.14
N ALA A 500 15.18 -60.40 10.08
CA ALA A 500 16.38 -59.60 9.84
C ALA A 500 17.41 -60.40 9.03
N VAL A 501 18.02 -59.78 8.03
CA VAL A 501 19.15 -60.33 7.26
C VAL A 501 20.39 -59.47 7.50
N PRO A 502 21.50 -60.01 8.05
CA PRO A 502 22.70 -59.23 8.30
C PRO A 502 23.45 -58.89 7.01
N VAL A 503 23.88 -57.64 6.91
CA VAL A 503 24.83 -57.15 5.90
C VAL A 503 26.16 -56.89 6.59
N ASN A 504 27.19 -57.68 6.24
CA ASN A 504 28.47 -57.67 6.94
C ASN A 504 29.38 -56.54 6.48
N SER A 505 29.41 -56.22 5.19
CA SER A 505 30.20 -55.09 4.69
C SER A 505 29.74 -54.65 3.31
N VAL A 506 29.59 -53.34 3.14
CA VAL A 506 29.47 -52.66 1.85
C VAL A 506 30.56 -51.59 1.81
N SER A 507 31.61 -51.84 1.00
CA SER A 507 32.77 -50.95 0.87
C SER A 507 32.52 -49.79 -0.12
N PRO A 508 33.07 -48.59 0.12
CA PRO A 508 32.87 -47.45 -0.78
C PRO A 508 33.38 -47.68 -2.21
N GLU A 509 32.62 -47.25 -3.22
CA GLU A 509 33.04 -47.24 -4.62
C GLU A 509 33.68 -45.90 -5.05
N ALA A 510 34.24 -45.79 -6.25
CA ALA A 510 34.77 -44.53 -6.76
C ALA A 510 33.65 -43.58 -7.20
N SER A 511 33.80 -42.28 -6.95
CA SER A 511 32.85 -41.23 -7.37
C SER A 511 33.47 -40.28 -8.40
N ASN A 512 32.62 -39.46 -9.02
CA ASN A 512 33.03 -38.36 -9.91
C ASN A 512 32.24 -37.09 -9.54
N THR A 513 32.93 -35.97 -9.37
CA THR A 513 32.31 -34.67 -9.07
C THR A 513 32.36 -33.80 -10.32
N ALA A 514 31.20 -33.33 -10.78
CA ALA A 514 31.07 -32.43 -11.92
C ALA A 514 30.62 -31.05 -11.43
N VAL A 515 31.21 -29.99 -12.01
CA VAL A 515 30.76 -28.61 -11.83
C VAL A 515 30.16 -28.14 -13.14
N SER A 516 28.94 -27.60 -13.10
CA SER A 516 28.26 -27.04 -14.27
C SER A 516 27.63 -25.71 -13.89
N VAL A 517 27.54 -24.81 -14.85
CA VAL A 517 26.86 -23.52 -14.68
C VAL A 517 25.70 -23.49 -15.65
N THR A 518 24.51 -23.20 -15.14
CA THR A 518 23.31 -23.00 -15.97
C THR A 518 22.93 -21.53 -15.89
N THR A 519 22.63 -20.93 -17.04
CA THR A 519 22.23 -19.51 -17.12
C THR A 519 20.75 -19.41 -17.43
N TYR A 520 20.09 -18.39 -16.90
CA TYR A 520 18.67 -18.16 -17.09
C TYR A 520 18.44 -16.83 -17.78
N SER A 521 17.50 -16.83 -18.71
CA SER A 521 16.96 -15.62 -19.32
C SER A 521 15.46 -15.54 -19.06
N VAL A 522 15.00 -14.38 -18.61
CA VAL A 522 13.58 -14.14 -18.29
C VAL A 522 13.00 -13.23 -19.36
N ASN A 523 11.93 -13.69 -20.02
CA ASN A 523 11.13 -12.82 -20.88
C ASN A 523 10.19 -11.98 -20.00
N LEU A 524 10.55 -10.72 -19.77
CA LEU A 524 9.79 -9.80 -18.91
C LEU A 524 8.36 -9.51 -19.41
N THR A 525 8.02 -9.85 -20.66
CA THR A 525 6.67 -9.67 -21.20
C THR A 525 5.77 -10.89 -20.97
N THR A 526 6.34 -12.10 -21.06
CA THR A 526 5.57 -13.35 -20.96
C THR A 526 5.80 -14.10 -19.65
N GLY A 527 6.74 -13.65 -18.81
CA GLY A 527 7.20 -14.37 -17.61
C GLY A 527 8.00 -15.65 -17.91
N ALA A 528 8.11 -16.06 -19.18
CA ALA A 528 8.77 -17.29 -19.58
C ALA A 528 10.28 -17.26 -19.25
N VAL A 529 10.76 -18.28 -18.54
CA VAL A 529 12.17 -18.47 -18.21
C VAL A 529 12.76 -19.49 -19.19
N THR A 530 13.91 -19.17 -19.78
CA THR A 530 14.69 -20.10 -20.61
C THR A 530 16.01 -20.38 -19.92
N ALA A 531 16.25 -21.65 -19.59
CA ALA A 531 17.50 -22.13 -19.03
C ALA A 531 18.45 -22.59 -20.16
N GLN A 532 19.72 -22.20 -20.07
CA GLN A 532 20.80 -22.68 -20.91
C GLN A 532 21.83 -23.41 -20.03
N PRO A 533 21.82 -24.75 -20.03
CA PRO A 533 22.72 -25.54 -19.21
C PRO A 533 24.15 -25.54 -19.78
N ASN A 534 25.14 -25.77 -18.90
CA ASN A 534 26.56 -25.89 -19.24
C ASN A 534 27.15 -24.64 -19.92
N ALA A 535 26.76 -23.46 -19.46
CA ALA A 535 27.28 -22.19 -19.95
C ALA A 535 28.76 -22.02 -19.59
N THR A 536 29.60 -21.72 -20.59
CA THR A 536 31.03 -21.43 -20.40
C THR A 536 31.36 -19.94 -20.50
N SER A 537 30.43 -19.12 -20.99
CA SER A 537 30.58 -17.66 -21.03
C SER A 537 29.23 -16.96 -21.12
N PHE A 538 29.10 -15.84 -20.41
CA PHE A 538 27.88 -15.01 -20.40
C PHE A 538 28.18 -13.57 -19.94
N PRO A 539 27.31 -12.60 -20.23
CA PRO A 539 27.45 -11.21 -19.74
C PRO A 539 27.34 -11.09 -18.21
N TYR A 540 28.02 -10.12 -17.62
CA TYR A 540 27.82 -9.72 -16.23
C TYR A 540 26.36 -9.39 -15.97
N GLY A 541 25.85 -9.73 -14.77
CA GLY A 541 24.44 -9.57 -14.42
C GLY A 541 23.49 -10.58 -15.09
N THR A 542 24.00 -11.59 -15.80
CA THR A 542 23.20 -12.76 -16.20
C THR A 542 22.89 -13.60 -14.97
N LEU A 543 21.65 -14.06 -14.84
CA LEU A 543 21.27 -14.98 -13.77
C LEU A 543 21.85 -16.36 -14.05
N TYR A 544 22.48 -16.97 -13.05
CA TYR A 544 23.03 -18.32 -13.16
C TYR A 544 22.95 -19.06 -11.83
N ASP A 545 23.00 -20.39 -11.88
CA ASP A 545 23.30 -21.27 -10.76
C ASP A 545 24.59 -22.05 -11.05
N ILE A 546 25.27 -22.44 -9.97
CA ILE A 546 26.43 -23.33 -10.05
C ILE A 546 26.02 -24.65 -9.41
N ARG A 547 25.86 -25.66 -10.25
CA ARG A 547 25.48 -27.01 -9.84
C ARG A 547 26.71 -27.89 -9.73
N MET A 548 26.85 -28.53 -8.57
CA MET A 548 27.87 -29.53 -8.27
C MET A 548 27.17 -30.88 -8.11
N VAL A 549 27.39 -31.79 -9.07
CA VAL A 549 26.78 -33.12 -9.06
C VAL A 549 27.84 -34.15 -8.72
N VAL A 550 27.56 -35.01 -7.75
CA VAL A 550 28.38 -36.17 -7.45
C VAL A 550 27.72 -37.40 -8.03
N THR A 551 28.44 -38.14 -8.86
CA THR A 551 27.98 -39.35 -9.51
C THR A 551 28.84 -40.54 -9.11
N ASN A 552 28.41 -41.75 -9.47
CA ASN A 552 29.31 -42.90 -9.44
C ASN A 552 30.46 -42.74 -10.44
N SER A 553 31.37 -43.71 -10.45
CA SER A 553 32.56 -43.74 -11.32
C SER A 553 32.26 -43.68 -12.83
N SER A 554 31.04 -43.96 -13.27
CA SER A 554 30.64 -43.89 -14.68
C SER A 554 30.27 -42.48 -15.16
N GLY A 555 30.14 -41.51 -14.25
CA GLY A 555 29.68 -40.15 -14.60
C GLY A 555 28.16 -40.02 -14.76
N THR A 556 27.40 -41.10 -14.49
CA THR A 556 25.94 -41.12 -14.61
C THR A 556 25.32 -40.65 -13.30
N PRO A 557 24.45 -39.62 -13.27
CA PRO A 557 23.74 -39.22 -12.06
C PRO A 557 22.87 -40.36 -11.47
N CYS A 558 22.67 -40.35 -10.15
CA CYS A 558 21.81 -41.34 -9.50
C CYS A 558 20.32 -41.14 -9.84
N VAL A 559 19.92 -39.92 -10.22
CA VAL A 559 18.56 -39.56 -10.64
C VAL A 559 18.57 -39.07 -12.08
N SER A 560 17.57 -39.46 -12.87
CA SER A 560 17.40 -38.98 -14.25
C SER A 560 16.11 -38.18 -14.38
N SER A 561 16.20 -36.95 -14.90
CA SER A 561 15.06 -36.05 -15.10
C SER A 561 14.01 -36.55 -16.09
N THR A 562 14.28 -37.63 -16.83
CA THR A 562 13.36 -38.20 -17.81
C THR A 562 12.58 -39.42 -17.31
N THR A 563 13.00 -40.02 -16.19
CA THR A 563 12.42 -41.24 -15.63
C THR A 563 12.79 -41.35 -14.14
N ALA A 564 11.85 -41.07 -13.23
CA ALA A 564 11.89 -41.73 -11.92
C ALA A 564 11.71 -43.23 -12.18
N PRO A 565 12.58 -44.12 -11.66
CA PRO A 565 13.19 -44.05 -10.32
C PRO A 565 14.73 -43.84 -10.31
N PHE A 566 15.28 -43.68 -9.10
CA PHE A 566 16.73 -43.71 -8.83
C PHE A 566 17.39 -44.93 -9.51
N ALA A 567 18.56 -44.73 -10.11
CA ALA A 567 19.33 -45.80 -10.73
C ALA A 567 20.20 -46.58 -9.71
N TYR A 568 20.61 -45.90 -8.64
CA TYR A 568 21.42 -46.40 -7.54
C TYR A 568 21.35 -45.38 -6.36
N PRO A 569 21.80 -45.72 -5.13
CA PRO A 569 21.76 -44.78 -4.00
C PRO A 569 22.59 -43.52 -4.26
N CYS A 570 22.00 -42.35 -4.08
CA CYS A 570 22.70 -41.10 -4.32
C CYS A 570 23.86 -40.87 -3.34
N PRO A 571 24.98 -40.28 -3.79
CA PRO A 571 26.03 -39.83 -2.89
C PRO A 571 25.48 -38.83 -1.86
N THR A 572 25.90 -38.99 -0.61
CA THR A 572 25.55 -38.14 0.53
C THR A 572 26.79 -37.40 1.03
N GLY A 573 26.65 -36.51 2.02
CA GLY A 573 27.77 -35.77 2.59
C GLY A 573 27.89 -34.37 2.01
N SER A 574 29.12 -33.89 1.76
CA SER A 574 29.33 -32.47 1.43
C SER A 574 30.37 -32.23 0.34
N VAL A 575 30.21 -31.12 -0.36
CA VAL A 575 31.12 -30.63 -1.40
C VAL A 575 31.66 -29.27 -0.95
N SER A 576 32.99 -29.14 -0.95
CA SER A 576 33.65 -27.85 -0.76
C SER A 576 33.87 -27.15 -2.10
N PHE A 577 33.73 -25.82 -2.12
CA PHE A 577 33.72 -25.03 -3.35
C PHE A 577 34.64 -23.80 -3.28
N THR A 578 35.35 -23.51 -4.37
CA THR A 578 36.23 -22.33 -4.52
C THR A 578 36.18 -21.75 -5.93
N ASP A 579 36.42 -20.46 -6.05
CA ASP A 579 36.69 -19.77 -7.31
C ASP A 579 38.14 -19.31 -7.34
N ASN A 580 38.89 -19.75 -8.37
CA ASN A 580 40.31 -19.43 -8.54
C ASN A 580 41.15 -19.72 -7.26
N GLY A 581 40.76 -20.77 -6.52
CA GLY A 581 41.41 -21.20 -5.27
C GLY A 581 41.03 -20.40 -4.02
N SER A 582 40.15 -19.40 -4.13
CA SER A 582 39.62 -18.62 -3.01
C SER A 582 38.20 -19.07 -2.67
N THR A 583 37.85 -19.05 -1.39
CA THR A 583 36.46 -19.26 -0.94
C THR A 583 35.61 -18.07 -1.37
N LEU A 584 34.44 -18.33 -1.94
CA LEU A 584 33.45 -17.29 -2.23
C LEU A 584 32.78 -16.81 -0.93
N ASN A 585 31.99 -15.75 -1.02
CA ASN A 585 31.27 -15.21 0.13
C ASN A 585 30.35 -16.28 0.74
N SER A 586 30.65 -16.72 1.96
CA SER A 586 29.96 -17.82 2.63
C SER A 586 28.48 -17.58 2.90
N ASN A 587 28.03 -16.32 2.85
CA ASN A 587 26.61 -15.99 3.00
C ASN A 587 25.79 -16.40 1.78
N PHE A 588 26.38 -16.38 0.59
CA PHE A 588 25.72 -16.71 -0.69
C PHE A 588 26.19 -18.05 -1.27
N PHE A 589 27.44 -18.42 -0.96
CA PHE A 589 28.12 -19.61 -1.43
C PHE A 589 28.58 -20.43 -0.22
N PRO A 590 27.66 -21.10 0.51
CA PRO A 590 28.03 -21.90 1.67
C PRO A 590 28.99 -23.01 1.24
N SER A 591 30.16 -23.10 1.88
CA SER A 591 31.15 -24.15 1.61
C SER A 591 31.76 -24.63 2.93
N PRO A 592 31.71 -25.94 3.24
CA PRO A 592 31.16 -27.01 2.41
C PRO A 592 29.62 -26.97 2.35
N SER A 593 29.06 -27.28 1.18
CA SER A 593 27.61 -27.41 0.94
C SER A 593 27.21 -28.88 1.05
N THR A 594 26.11 -29.18 1.71
CA THR A 594 25.58 -30.55 1.79
C THR A 594 24.93 -30.96 0.47
N LEU A 595 25.14 -32.22 0.07
CA LEU A 595 24.41 -32.83 -1.04
C LEU A 595 22.95 -33.07 -0.63
N ASN A 596 22.04 -32.87 -1.57
CA ASN A 596 20.63 -33.25 -1.43
C ASN A 596 20.42 -34.75 -1.71
N THR A 597 19.17 -35.19 -1.65
CA THR A 597 18.72 -36.57 -1.96
C THR A 597 19.07 -37.04 -3.37
N GLU A 598 19.36 -36.12 -4.30
CA GLU A 598 19.75 -36.42 -5.68
C GLU A 598 21.28 -36.47 -5.88
N GLY A 599 22.06 -36.37 -4.80
CA GLY A 599 23.52 -36.40 -4.86
C GLY A 599 24.12 -35.16 -5.51
N LEU A 600 23.41 -34.04 -5.49
CA LEU A 600 23.89 -32.75 -5.99
C LEU A 600 23.74 -31.66 -4.93
N THR A 601 24.49 -30.59 -5.11
CA THR A 601 24.31 -29.37 -4.35
C THR A 601 24.42 -28.19 -5.31
N GLU A 602 23.59 -27.21 -5.10
CA GLU A 602 23.54 -26.01 -5.91
C GLU A 602 23.89 -24.82 -5.03
N VAL A 603 24.66 -23.92 -5.60
CA VAL A 603 24.68 -22.56 -5.07
C VAL A 603 23.39 -21.90 -5.56
N PRO A 604 22.50 -21.45 -4.65
CA PRO A 604 21.18 -20.93 -5.01
C PRO A 604 21.30 -19.83 -6.07
N SER A 605 20.33 -19.79 -6.99
CA SER A 605 20.29 -18.73 -7.98
C SER A 605 19.96 -17.41 -7.31
N ILE A 606 20.47 -16.33 -7.90
CA ILE A 606 20.23 -14.94 -7.48
C ILE A 606 18.73 -14.55 -7.54
N LEU A 607 17.86 -15.43 -8.07
CA LEU A 607 16.41 -15.23 -8.15
C LEU A 607 15.71 -15.37 -6.79
N ALA A 608 16.12 -16.32 -5.94
CA ALA A 608 15.49 -16.55 -4.64
C ALA A 608 15.78 -15.40 -3.64
N GLU A 609 16.92 -14.73 -3.79
CA GLU A 609 17.35 -13.61 -2.95
C GLU A 609 17.08 -12.23 -3.57
N LEU A 610 16.34 -12.17 -4.68
CA LEU A 610 16.05 -10.92 -5.37
C LEU A 610 15.21 -9.95 -4.51
N GLU A 611 14.56 -10.45 -3.46
CA GLU A 611 13.90 -9.63 -2.44
C GLU A 611 14.90 -8.94 -1.49
N SER A 612 16.13 -9.44 -1.37
CA SER A 612 17.18 -8.91 -0.47
C SER A 612 18.46 -8.54 -1.20
N ARG A 613 18.48 -7.33 -1.78
CA ARG A 613 19.64 -6.40 -1.87
C ARG A 613 21.05 -7.05 -1.87
N CYS A 614 21.36 -7.95 -2.81
CA CYS A 614 22.58 -8.73 -2.71
C CYS A 614 23.82 -8.05 -3.33
N GLY A 615 24.50 -7.23 -2.51
CA GLY A 615 25.86 -6.74 -2.77
C GLY A 615 26.88 -7.88 -2.90
N GLY A 616 27.26 -8.27 -4.11
CA GLY A 616 28.36 -9.22 -4.36
C GLY A 616 27.99 -10.70 -4.56
N CYS A 617 26.77 -11.00 -5.03
CA CYS A 617 26.39 -12.34 -5.50
C CYS A 617 26.92 -12.68 -6.90
N PHE A 618 27.18 -11.67 -7.73
CA PHE A 618 27.71 -11.87 -9.07
C PHE A 618 29.23 -11.97 -9.06
N LEU A 619 29.76 -13.02 -9.68
CA LEU A 619 31.17 -13.08 -10.06
C LEU A 619 31.48 -11.90 -11.01
N SER A 620 32.62 -11.25 -10.80
CA SER A 620 33.03 -10.08 -11.58
C SER A 620 33.42 -10.43 -13.02
N GLY A 621 33.54 -9.43 -13.90
CA GLY A 621 34.01 -9.66 -15.26
C GLY A 621 35.41 -10.26 -15.29
N GLY A 622 35.58 -11.39 -15.99
CA GLY A 622 36.85 -12.12 -16.01
C GLY A 622 36.71 -13.62 -16.20
N SER A 623 37.83 -14.34 -16.01
CA SER A 623 37.89 -15.80 -16.08
C SER A 623 37.86 -16.40 -14.68
N HIS A 624 36.97 -17.36 -14.46
CA HIS A 624 36.74 -18.02 -13.17
C HIS A 624 36.97 -19.52 -13.29
N THR A 625 37.78 -20.09 -12.40
CA THR A 625 38.03 -21.53 -12.29
C THR A 625 37.32 -22.05 -11.06
N LEU A 626 36.11 -22.54 -11.27
CA LEU A 626 35.23 -23.07 -10.24
C LEU A 626 35.69 -24.49 -9.90
N SER A 627 36.10 -24.72 -8.66
CA SER A 627 36.63 -26.01 -8.20
C SER A 627 35.80 -26.55 -7.05
N ALA A 628 35.34 -27.80 -7.19
CA ALA A 628 34.54 -28.53 -6.22
C ALA A 628 35.31 -29.77 -5.72
N THR A 629 35.23 -30.07 -4.43
CA THR A 629 35.81 -31.29 -3.84
C THR A 629 34.81 -31.96 -2.92
N TYR A 630 34.36 -33.14 -3.32
CA TYR A 630 33.49 -34.01 -2.55
C TYR A 630 34.26 -34.75 -1.45
N SER A 631 33.74 -34.74 -0.22
CA SER A 631 34.41 -35.32 0.95
C SER A 631 34.41 -36.84 1.01
N GLY A 632 33.59 -37.51 0.19
CA GLY A 632 33.28 -38.93 0.37
C GLY A 632 32.20 -39.16 1.43
N ASP A 633 31.63 -40.36 1.42
CA ASP A 633 30.71 -40.90 2.42
C ASP A 633 30.95 -42.41 2.63
N ASN A 634 30.01 -43.11 3.27
CA ASN A 634 30.14 -44.57 3.51
C ASN A 634 30.04 -45.40 2.22
N SER A 635 29.44 -44.87 1.16
CA SER A 635 29.16 -45.54 -0.11
C SER A 635 30.14 -45.12 -1.22
N TYR A 636 30.76 -43.95 -1.11
CA TYR A 636 31.55 -43.30 -2.16
C TYR A 636 32.85 -42.69 -1.63
N ASN A 637 33.94 -42.91 -2.37
CA ASN A 637 35.22 -42.27 -2.10
C ASN A 637 35.20 -40.76 -2.45
N PRO A 638 36.08 -39.93 -1.86
CA PRO A 638 36.23 -38.52 -2.22
C PRO A 638 36.60 -38.32 -3.70
N SER A 639 36.11 -37.26 -4.33
CA SER A 639 36.48 -36.90 -5.72
C SER A 639 36.54 -35.38 -5.97
N PRO A 640 37.46 -34.90 -6.83
CA PRO A 640 37.51 -33.50 -7.25
C PRO A 640 36.73 -33.26 -8.57
N GLY A 641 36.30 -32.02 -8.78
CA GLY A 641 35.68 -31.52 -10.01
C GLY A 641 36.05 -30.06 -10.28
N SER A 642 36.08 -29.64 -11.55
CA SER A 642 36.29 -28.23 -11.88
C SER A 642 35.68 -27.82 -13.21
N ALA A 643 35.31 -26.56 -13.34
CA ALA A 643 34.83 -25.93 -14.57
C ALA A 643 35.42 -24.51 -14.72
N THR A 644 35.64 -24.07 -15.96
CA THR A 644 36.08 -22.70 -16.25
C THR A 644 34.99 -21.94 -16.97
N ILE A 645 34.65 -20.75 -16.46
CA ILE A 645 33.69 -19.83 -17.08
C ILE A 645 34.32 -18.46 -17.35
N THR A 646 33.77 -17.72 -18.30
CA THR A 646 34.19 -16.34 -18.61
C THR A 646 33.01 -15.38 -18.57
N ILE A 647 33.06 -14.41 -17.65
CA ILE A 647 32.06 -13.35 -17.52
C ILE A 647 32.51 -12.15 -18.34
N THR A 648 31.68 -11.78 -19.31
CA THR A 648 31.95 -10.66 -20.24
C THR A 648 31.30 -9.37 -19.74
N PRO A 649 31.88 -8.18 -19.99
CA PRO A 649 31.26 -6.92 -19.55
C PRO A 649 29.87 -6.71 -20.18
N ALA A 650 28.91 -6.23 -19.38
CA ALA A 650 27.55 -5.96 -19.82
C ALA A 650 27.44 -4.63 -20.61
N PRO A 651 26.58 -4.53 -21.65
CA PRO A 651 26.36 -3.29 -22.36
C PRO A 651 25.72 -2.20 -21.49
N THR A 652 26.15 -0.94 -21.65
CA THR A 652 25.53 0.21 -20.98
C THR A 652 24.93 1.20 -21.96
N THR A 653 23.97 1.99 -21.48
CA THR A 653 23.38 3.14 -22.18
C THR A 653 23.56 4.38 -21.31
N THR A 654 24.37 5.34 -21.77
CA THR A 654 24.50 6.65 -21.12
C THR A 654 23.47 7.62 -21.69
N THR A 655 22.71 8.29 -20.84
CA THR A 655 21.71 9.29 -21.22
C THR A 655 21.98 10.59 -20.48
N LEU A 656 22.20 11.68 -21.21
CA LEU A 656 22.27 13.02 -20.63
C LEU A 656 20.84 13.50 -20.35
N THR A 657 20.49 13.70 -19.08
CA THR A 657 19.11 14.03 -18.68
C THR A 657 18.84 15.52 -18.66
N SER A 658 19.78 16.33 -18.17
CA SER A 658 19.64 17.78 -18.11
C SER A 658 20.95 18.52 -17.94
N ILE A 659 20.97 19.78 -18.40
CA ILE A 659 22.03 20.76 -18.13
C ILE A 659 21.43 21.90 -17.32
N ASN A 660 21.82 22.00 -16.06
CA ASN A 660 21.40 23.05 -15.14
C ASN A 660 22.38 24.22 -15.25
N GLY A 661 22.11 25.10 -16.22
CA GLY A 661 22.88 26.33 -16.51
C GLY A 661 22.17 27.61 -16.11
N TYR A 662 22.34 28.66 -16.92
CA TYR A 662 21.71 29.97 -16.72
C TYR A 662 20.21 29.95 -16.99
N SER A 663 19.79 29.23 -18.02
CA SER A 663 18.42 28.86 -18.34
C SER A 663 18.42 27.56 -19.15
N ALA A 664 17.26 27.01 -19.49
CA ALA A 664 17.16 25.77 -20.26
C ALA A 664 17.99 25.85 -21.55
N ASN A 665 18.98 24.96 -21.69
CA ASN A 665 19.92 24.89 -22.81
C ASN A 665 20.76 26.17 -23.03
N VAL A 666 20.95 27.02 -22.03
CA VAL A 666 21.82 28.21 -22.10
C VAL A 666 22.85 28.20 -20.97
N VAL A 667 24.12 28.37 -21.32
CA VAL A 667 25.26 28.40 -20.38
C VAL A 667 26.03 29.72 -20.51
N VAL A 668 26.73 30.11 -19.45
CA VAL A 668 27.57 31.32 -19.47
C VAL A 668 29.03 30.94 -19.61
N ILE A 669 29.70 31.50 -20.61
CA ILE A 669 31.12 31.23 -20.88
C ILE A 669 31.96 31.57 -19.65
N GLY A 670 32.85 30.66 -19.27
CA GLY A 670 33.72 30.81 -18.11
C GLY A 670 33.04 30.62 -16.75
N ARG A 671 31.77 30.20 -16.69
CA ARG A 671 31.09 29.79 -15.46
C ARG A 671 30.77 28.30 -15.47
N THR A 672 30.93 27.66 -14.31
CA THR A 672 30.60 26.24 -14.15
C THR A 672 29.09 26.03 -14.12
N PHE A 673 28.62 24.99 -14.81
CA PHE A 673 27.24 24.53 -14.81
C PHE A 673 27.21 23.00 -14.57
N ASN A 674 26.08 22.50 -14.08
CA ASN A 674 25.95 21.08 -13.74
C ASN A 674 25.31 20.30 -14.89
N ILE A 675 25.90 19.15 -15.22
CA ILE A 675 25.37 18.18 -16.17
C ILE A 675 24.92 16.97 -15.38
N ASN A 676 23.64 16.63 -15.49
CA ASN A 676 23.08 15.41 -14.93
C ASN A 676 22.97 14.36 -16.04
N PHE A 677 23.37 13.14 -15.75
CA PHE A 677 23.29 12.01 -16.66
C PHE A 677 23.00 10.72 -15.91
N ASP A 678 22.43 9.76 -16.62
CA ASP A 678 22.19 8.40 -16.19
C ASP A 678 23.06 7.45 -17.00
N VAL A 679 23.64 6.45 -16.34
CA VAL A 679 24.22 5.28 -16.99
C VAL A 679 23.35 4.09 -16.61
N SER A 680 22.71 3.46 -17.58
CA SER A 680 21.84 2.32 -17.34
C SER A 680 22.31 1.05 -18.04
N ALA A 681 21.94 -0.10 -17.48
CA ALA A 681 22.18 -1.42 -18.05
C ALA A 681 20.94 -2.31 -17.85
N SER A 682 20.71 -3.24 -18.77
CA SER A 682 19.57 -4.18 -18.73
C SER A 682 20.04 -5.55 -18.29
N ASP A 683 20.40 -5.63 -17.02
CA ASP A 683 20.91 -6.83 -16.36
C ASP A 683 20.52 -6.83 -14.88
N TRP A 684 20.95 -7.85 -14.15
CA TRP A 684 20.63 -8.04 -12.73
C TRP A 684 21.82 -7.76 -11.79
N GLY A 685 22.94 -7.25 -12.31
CA GLY A 685 24.19 -7.08 -11.59
C GLY A 685 24.18 -5.94 -10.55
N GLU A 686 25.36 -5.42 -10.20
CA GLU A 686 25.46 -4.17 -9.43
C GLU A 686 25.32 -2.94 -10.34
N SER A 687 24.85 -1.80 -9.83
CA SER A 687 24.74 -0.57 -10.63
C SER A 687 26.06 -0.22 -11.35
N PRO A 688 26.02 0.29 -12.61
CA PRO A 688 27.21 0.61 -13.37
C PRO A 688 28.24 1.45 -12.59
N ASP A 689 29.43 0.89 -12.42
CA ASP A 689 30.57 1.53 -11.78
C ASP A 689 31.58 2.00 -12.84
N GLY A 690 32.32 3.07 -12.59
CA GLY A 690 33.32 3.58 -13.55
C GLY A 690 33.44 5.09 -13.52
N ASN A 691 34.06 5.64 -14.56
CA ASN A 691 34.27 7.08 -14.70
C ASN A 691 33.47 7.65 -15.87
N ALA A 692 33.11 8.92 -15.77
CA ALA A 692 32.51 9.67 -16.86
C ALA A 692 33.28 10.96 -17.16
N THR A 693 33.37 11.29 -18.45
CA THR A 693 34.04 12.47 -19.00
C THR A 693 33.07 13.26 -19.87
N VAL A 694 33.07 14.59 -19.73
CA VAL A 694 32.19 15.49 -20.49
C VAL A 694 32.98 16.11 -21.65
N PHE A 695 32.38 16.09 -22.84
CA PHE A 695 32.96 16.68 -24.04
C PHE A 695 32.08 17.81 -24.59
N ASP A 696 32.74 18.81 -25.17
CA ASP A 696 32.16 19.77 -26.11
C ASP A 696 32.75 19.48 -27.50
N GLY A 697 31.91 18.93 -28.39
CA GLY A 697 32.38 18.30 -29.62
C GLY A 697 33.32 17.14 -29.31
N THR A 698 34.61 17.29 -29.63
CA THR A 698 35.65 16.29 -29.35
C THR A 698 36.60 16.73 -28.23
N THR A 699 36.38 17.88 -27.61
CA THR A 699 37.27 18.45 -26.59
C THR A 699 36.74 18.16 -25.20
N PRO A 700 37.52 17.51 -24.31
CA PRO A 700 37.07 17.27 -22.93
C PRO A 700 37.03 18.58 -22.14
N ILE A 701 35.93 18.82 -21.45
CA ILE A 701 35.69 20.05 -20.67
C ILE A 701 35.49 19.78 -19.17
N ALA A 702 35.25 18.53 -18.76
CA ALA A 702 35.21 18.09 -17.37
C ALA A 702 35.41 16.56 -17.24
N GLY A 703 35.80 16.11 -16.04
CA GLY A 703 36.09 14.70 -15.76
C GLY A 703 37.59 14.34 -15.87
N PRO A 704 37.95 13.08 -15.61
CA PRO A 704 37.06 11.97 -15.24
C PRO A 704 36.51 12.11 -13.81
N LEU A 705 35.22 11.83 -13.61
CA LEU A 705 34.57 11.74 -12.29
C LEU A 705 33.94 10.35 -12.11
N GLY A 706 34.11 9.75 -10.93
CA GLY A 706 33.48 8.47 -10.60
C GLY A 706 31.95 8.58 -10.61
N VAL A 707 31.29 7.65 -11.29
CA VAL A 707 29.82 7.52 -11.26
C VAL A 707 29.46 6.76 -9.99
N LEU A 708 28.61 7.35 -9.16
CA LEU A 708 28.12 6.69 -7.95
C LEU A 708 26.83 5.95 -8.28
N GLY A 709 26.83 4.62 -8.09
CA GLY A 709 25.62 3.82 -8.23
C GLY A 709 24.56 4.25 -7.22
N SER A 710 23.34 4.50 -7.71
CA SER A 710 22.16 4.46 -6.85
C SER A 710 21.87 2.99 -6.60
N GLY A 711 22.29 2.46 -5.45
CA GLY A 711 22.38 1.01 -5.24
C GLY A 711 21.17 0.18 -5.70
N ASN A 712 21.49 -1.08 -6.04
CA ASN A 712 20.67 -2.23 -6.44
C ASN A 712 19.76 -2.06 -7.66
N CYS A 713 19.82 -3.05 -8.54
CA CYS A 713 18.98 -3.15 -9.71
C CYS A 713 17.58 -3.64 -9.35
N ILE A 714 16.57 -3.02 -9.96
CA ILE A 714 15.16 -3.37 -9.74
C ILE A 714 14.61 -3.90 -11.06
N SER A 715 14.05 -5.11 -11.04
CA SER A 715 13.37 -5.72 -12.19
C SER A 715 14.24 -5.83 -13.46
N GLY A 716 15.52 -6.19 -13.31
CA GLY A 716 16.45 -6.34 -14.43
C GLY A 716 16.89 -5.02 -15.08
N GLN A 717 16.77 -3.91 -14.34
CA GLN A 717 17.30 -2.60 -14.76
C GLN A 717 18.23 -2.03 -13.69
N CYS A 718 19.45 -1.75 -14.12
CA CYS A 718 20.50 -1.14 -13.33
C CYS A 718 20.72 0.30 -13.78
N GLY A 719 20.91 1.22 -12.83
CA GLY A 719 21.13 2.63 -13.12
C GLY A 719 22.08 3.30 -12.14
N SER A 720 22.90 4.21 -12.66
CA SER A 720 23.79 5.07 -11.87
C SER A 720 23.59 6.53 -12.29
N LEU A 721 23.37 7.39 -11.30
CA LEU A 721 23.15 8.82 -11.47
C LEU A 721 24.46 9.57 -11.30
N GLY A 722 24.82 10.40 -12.29
CA GLY A 722 26.02 11.22 -12.27
C GLY A 722 25.72 12.71 -12.36
N VAL A 723 26.47 13.52 -11.61
CA VAL A 723 26.46 14.98 -11.71
C VAL A 723 27.88 15.49 -11.87
N ILE A 724 28.20 16.09 -13.02
CA ILE A 724 29.52 16.68 -13.31
C ILE A 724 29.39 18.18 -13.53
N GLY A 725 30.19 18.96 -12.81
CA GLY A 725 30.36 20.39 -13.08
C GLY A 725 31.30 20.61 -14.27
N ALA A 726 30.82 21.29 -15.31
CA ALA A 726 31.60 21.58 -16.52
C ALA A 726 31.63 23.08 -16.82
N THR A 727 32.68 23.52 -17.53
CA THR A 727 32.85 24.92 -17.95
C THR A 727 33.15 24.98 -19.44
N VAL A 728 32.32 25.69 -20.20
CA VAL A 728 32.59 25.96 -21.63
C VAL A 728 33.55 27.15 -21.73
N SER A 729 34.60 26.96 -22.53
CA SER A 729 35.55 28.00 -22.92
C SER A 729 35.53 28.14 -24.44
N GLY A 730 35.32 29.35 -24.98
CA GLY A 730 35.18 29.53 -26.42
C GLY A 730 34.39 30.77 -26.84
N ALA A 731 33.90 30.73 -28.07
CA ALA A 731 33.03 31.76 -28.66
C ALA A 731 31.58 31.59 -28.20
N SER A 732 30.78 32.66 -28.25
CA SER A 732 29.32 32.52 -28.10
C SER A 732 28.71 31.75 -29.28
N GLY A 733 27.64 31.02 -29.01
CA GLY A 733 26.93 30.21 -30.02
C GLY A 733 26.62 28.78 -29.56
N PRO A 734 26.22 27.89 -30.48
CA PRO A 734 25.85 26.52 -30.16
C PRO A 734 27.09 25.65 -29.85
N HIS A 735 27.02 24.92 -28.73
CA HIS A 735 27.99 23.92 -28.27
C HIS A 735 27.31 22.57 -28.15
N SER A 736 28.00 21.49 -28.51
CA SER A 736 27.44 20.14 -28.59
C SER A 736 28.00 19.29 -27.46
N ILE A 737 27.22 19.14 -26.39
CA ILE A 737 27.67 18.49 -25.15
C ILE A 737 27.32 17.01 -25.16
N THR A 738 28.29 16.15 -24.87
CA THR A 738 28.13 14.70 -24.67
C THR A 738 28.79 14.26 -23.38
N VAL A 739 28.28 13.18 -22.79
CA VAL A 739 28.92 12.47 -21.68
C VAL A 739 29.34 11.09 -22.17
N GLU A 740 30.62 10.76 -22.00
CA GLU A 740 31.17 9.43 -22.24
C GLU A 740 31.41 8.75 -20.89
N PHE A 741 30.83 7.57 -20.74
CA PHE A 741 31.12 6.65 -19.65
C PHE A 741 32.20 5.67 -20.13
N ASP A 742 33.31 5.62 -19.40
CA ASP A 742 34.53 4.93 -19.82
C ASP A 742 34.44 3.38 -19.71
N GLY A 743 33.39 2.86 -19.04
CA GLY A 743 33.25 1.44 -18.71
C GLY A 743 33.99 1.03 -17.44
N SER A 744 33.92 -0.26 -17.13
CA SER A 744 34.62 -0.91 -16.00
C SER A 744 34.97 -2.36 -16.32
N GLN A 745 35.39 -3.12 -15.29
CA GLN A 745 35.56 -4.58 -15.40
C GLN A 745 34.24 -5.28 -15.75
N ASN A 746 33.12 -4.75 -15.24
CA ASN A 746 31.80 -5.35 -15.36
C ASN A 746 30.96 -4.74 -16.49
N TYR A 747 31.32 -3.55 -16.98
CA TYR A 747 30.49 -2.78 -17.91
C TYR A 747 31.27 -2.25 -19.12
N VAL A 748 30.66 -2.30 -20.30
CA VAL A 748 31.18 -1.69 -21.54
C VAL A 748 30.98 -0.18 -21.50
N SER A 749 31.89 0.58 -22.13
CA SER A 749 31.76 2.03 -22.30
C SER A 749 30.55 2.42 -23.15
N SER A 750 30.01 3.62 -22.91
CA SER A 750 28.90 4.16 -23.71
C SER A 750 28.93 5.69 -23.76
N VAL A 751 28.29 6.28 -24.78
CA VAL A 751 28.27 7.73 -25.01
C VAL A 751 26.83 8.21 -25.11
N SER A 752 26.53 9.34 -24.47
CA SER A 752 25.22 9.96 -24.53
C SER A 752 24.90 10.53 -25.90
N ASN A 753 23.61 10.71 -26.17
CA ASN A 753 23.19 11.63 -27.23
C ASN A 753 23.74 13.04 -26.98
N ALA A 754 24.05 13.75 -28.06
CA ALA A 754 24.53 15.12 -27.98
C ALA A 754 23.39 16.10 -27.66
N LEU A 755 23.59 16.94 -26.65
CA LEU A 755 22.69 18.06 -26.32
C LEU A 755 23.34 19.38 -26.74
N VAL A 756 22.63 20.14 -27.59
CA VAL A 756 23.11 21.46 -28.02
C VAL A 756 22.70 22.53 -27.01
N VAL A 757 23.70 23.21 -26.43
CA VAL A 757 23.50 24.38 -25.56
C VAL A 757 24.03 25.63 -26.22
N ASN A 758 23.39 26.77 -25.98
CA ASN A 758 23.90 28.06 -26.45
C ASN A 758 24.74 28.72 -25.36
N ALA A 759 26.02 28.97 -25.63
CA ALA A 759 26.90 29.66 -24.71
C ALA A 759 26.86 31.16 -24.97
N LEU A 760 26.68 31.95 -23.91
CA LEU A 760 26.65 33.41 -23.94
C LEU A 760 27.77 34.00 -23.07
N TYR A 761 28.31 35.14 -23.47
CA TYR A 761 29.26 35.89 -22.66
C TYR A 761 28.57 36.57 -21.47
N PRO A 762 29.25 36.69 -20.32
CA PRO A 762 28.75 37.47 -19.20
C PRO A 762 28.77 38.97 -19.50
N THR A 763 27.87 39.73 -18.87
CA THR A 763 27.84 41.20 -18.89
C THR A 763 27.80 41.75 -17.48
N THR A 764 28.42 42.90 -17.25
CA THR A 764 28.23 43.70 -16.02
C THR A 764 27.34 44.90 -16.33
N MET A 765 26.63 45.39 -15.33
CA MET A 765 25.76 46.56 -15.49
C MET A 765 25.95 47.51 -14.31
N SER A 766 25.88 48.81 -14.56
CA SER A 766 25.83 49.86 -13.54
C SER A 766 24.73 50.87 -13.89
N ALA A 767 24.17 51.54 -12.89
CA ALA A 767 23.13 52.56 -13.09
C ALA A 767 23.36 53.75 -12.16
N THR A 768 23.19 54.98 -12.68
CA THR A 768 23.43 56.24 -11.97
C THR A 768 22.35 57.26 -12.27
N ALA A 769 22.15 58.22 -11.37
CA ALA A 769 21.22 59.33 -11.52
C ALA A 769 21.95 60.66 -11.31
N ASN A 770 21.69 61.65 -12.17
CA ASN A 770 22.26 62.99 -12.06
C ASN A 770 21.21 64.09 -12.33
N PRO A 771 20.91 64.97 -11.34
CA PRO A 771 21.34 64.89 -9.94
C PRO A 771 20.65 63.73 -9.20
N SER A 772 21.34 63.10 -8.23
CA SER A 772 20.77 62.02 -7.41
C SER A 772 19.82 62.51 -6.31
N THR A 773 19.79 63.83 -6.04
CA THR A 773 18.93 64.48 -5.05
C THR A 773 18.28 65.74 -5.63
N VAL A 774 16.97 65.92 -5.42
CA VAL A 774 16.20 67.12 -5.81
C VAL A 774 15.28 67.60 -4.68
N TYR A 775 14.84 68.86 -4.73
CA TYR A 775 13.89 69.42 -3.74
C TYR A 775 12.46 69.39 -4.27
N VAL A 776 11.49 69.11 -3.40
CA VAL A 776 10.07 69.06 -3.77
C VAL A 776 9.61 70.40 -4.36
N GLY A 777 8.86 70.35 -5.48
CA GLY A 777 8.30 71.54 -6.14
C GLY A 777 9.20 72.24 -7.18
N GLN A 778 10.45 71.81 -7.38
CA GLN A 778 11.35 72.44 -8.36
C GLN A 778 11.22 71.93 -9.82
N ASN A 779 10.51 70.82 -10.07
CA ASN A 779 10.40 70.19 -11.41
C ASN A 779 11.75 69.95 -12.11
N THR A 780 12.83 69.73 -11.34
CA THR A 780 14.18 69.52 -11.87
C THR A 780 14.27 68.18 -12.61
N PRO A 781 14.60 68.16 -13.92
CA PRO A 781 14.79 66.92 -14.66
C PRO A 781 16.02 66.15 -14.14
N VAL A 782 15.85 64.86 -13.87
CA VAL A 782 16.93 63.94 -13.47
C VAL A 782 17.21 62.98 -14.63
N THR A 783 18.48 62.89 -15.04
CA THR A 783 18.91 61.93 -16.06
C THR A 783 19.36 60.65 -15.40
N LEU A 784 18.73 59.53 -15.76
CA LEU A 784 19.14 58.18 -15.40
C LEU A 784 20.04 57.64 -16.51
N THR A 785 21.21 57.12 -16.15
CA THR A 785 22.16 56.51 -17.07
C THR A 785 22.46 55.09 -16.60
N ALA A 786 22.20 54.11 -17.46
CA ALA A 786 22.58 52.73 -17.26
C ALA A 786 23.65 52.34 -18.28
N THR A 787 24.67 51.65 -17.81
CA THR A 787 25.81 51.22 -18.60
C THR A 787 25.93 49.72 -18.49
N VAL A 788 25.81 49.02 -19.62
CA VAL A 788 26.04 47.58 -19.75
C VAL A 788 27.42 47.41 -20.37
N ASP A 789 28.35 46.85 -19.61
CA ASP A 789 29.73 46.66 -20.03
C ASP A 789 29.95 45.20 -20.44
N THR A 790 30.71 45.01 -21.51
CA THR A 790 31.10 43.70 -22.00
C THR A 790 32.60 43.54 -21.86
N THR A 791 33.07 42.32 -21.64
CA THR A 791 34.52 42.05 -21.56
C THR A 791 35.14 41.77 -22.93
N ASN A 792 34.41 42.02 -24.02
CA ASN A 792 34.82 41.64 -25.37
C ASN A 792 35.25 42.86 -26.21
N PRO A 793 36.38 42.78 -26.93
CA PRO A 793 36.93 43.91 -27.70
C PRO A 793 35.97 44.45 -28.77
N ALA A 794 35.84 45.77 -28.83
CA ALA A 794 35.06 46.47 -29.87
C ALA A 794 35.65 46.33 -31.28
N SER A 795 36.89 45.86 -31.39
CA SER A 795 37.55 45.51 -32.65
C SER A 795 36.88 44.33 -33.37
N ASN A 796 36.00 43.57 -32.70
CA ASN A 796 35.16 42.56 -33.32
C ASN A 796 33.72 43.08 -33.49
N PRO A 797 33.32 43.53 -34.72
CA PRO A 797 31.99 44.07 -34.95
C PRO A 797 30.86 43.05 -34.78
N GLY A 798 31.15 41.75 -34.91
CA GLY A 798 30.17 40.67 -34.76
C GLY A 798 29.71 40.44 -33.32
N LEU A 799 30.45 40.95 -32.34
CA LEU A 799 30.11 40.90 -30.91
C LEU A 799 29.54 42.23 -30.39
N LYS A 800 29.08 43.12 -31.27
CA LYS A 800 28.44 44.36 -30.84
C LYS A 800 27.15 44.03 -30.07
N PRO A 801 26.95 44.52 -28.83
CA PRO A 801 25.73 44.27 -28.07
C PRO A 801 24.52 44.92 -28.76
N THR A 802 23.43 44.17 -28.86
CA THR A 802 22.21 44.54 -29.59
C THR A 802 20.95 44.47 -28.72
N GLY A 803 21.07 44.01 -27.47
CA GLY A 803 19.95 43.96 -26.54
C GLY A 803 19.41 45.35 -26.19
N THR A 804 18.22 45.37 -25.61
CA THR A 804 17.54 46.60 -25.19
C THR A 804 17.74 46.84 -23.69
N VAL A 805 17.67 48.09 -23.26
CA VAL A 805 17.66 48.46 -21.84
C VAL A 805 16.37 49.20 -21.52
N THR A 806 15.70 48.79 -20.46
CA THR A 806 14.48 49.43 -19.96
C THR A 806 14.71 49.97 -18.55
N PHE A 807 14.02 51.05 -18.18
CA PHE A 807 13.97 51.56 -16.81
C PHE A 807 12.57 51.35 -16.26
N GLN A 808 12.41 50.34 -15.40
CA GLN A 808 11.15 50.10 -14.70
C GLN A 808 10.91 51.24 -13.70
N GLY A 809 9.67 51.77 -13.67
CA GLY A 809 9.30 52.94 -12.87
C GLY A 809 9.10 54.23 -13.68
N THR A 810 9.37 54.22 -14.99
CA THR A 810 9.07 55.33 -15.91
C THR A 810 8.52 54.83 -17.25
N SER A 811 7.79 55.70 -17.96
CA SER A 811 7.34 55.49 -19.34
C SER A 811 8.09 56.39 -20.34
N SER A 812 9.08 57.16 -19.86
CA SER A 812 9.93 58.00 -20.70
C SER A 812 10.68 57.15 -21.74
N PRO A 813 10.81 57.63 -22.99
CA PRO A 813 11.61 56.94 -23.99
C PRO A 813 13.07 56.81 -23.53
N VAL A 814 13.68 55.66 -23.82
CA VAL A 814 15.08 55.36 -23.47
C VAL A 814 15.92 55.47 -24.74
N THR A 815 16.99 56.25 -24.68
CA THR A 815 17.97 56.36 -25.76
C THR A 815 19.11 55.39 -25.50
N ILE A 816 19.36 54.47 -26.44
CA ILE A 816 20.38 53.42 -26.31
C ILE A 816 21.48 53.66 -27.34
N THR A 817 22.74 53.67 -26.89
CA THR A 817 23.93 53.83 -27.74
C THR A 817 24.96 52.77 -27.39
N ALA A 818 25.42 52.00 -28.38
CA ALA A 818 26.53 51.06 -28.22
C ALA A 818 27.85 51.71 -28.69
N MET A 819 28.87 51.69 -27.84
CA MET A 819 30.14 52.40 -28.03
C MET A 819 31.30 51.62 -27.36
N PRO A 820 32.57 51.87 -27.73
CA PRO A 820 33.69 51.31 -26.99
C PRO A 820 33.87 51.97 -25.61
N ASP A 821 34.15 51.18 -24.58
CA ASP A 821 34.54 51.66 -23.25
C ASP A 821 36.00 52.19 -23.23
N ALA A 822 36.46 52.65 -22.06
CA ALA A 822 37.83 53.13 -21.89
C ALA A 822 38.90 52.04 -22.10
N SER A 823 38.53 50.76 -21.98
CA SER A 823 39.39 49.60 -22.19
C SER A 823 39.38 49.09 -23.63
N GLY A 824 38.53 49.66 -24.49
CA GLY A 824 38.35 49.27 -25.90
C GLY A 824 37.40 48.09 -26.13
N ASN A 825 36.62 47.69 -25.13
CA ASN A 825 35.56 46.69 -25.21
C ASN A 825 34.22 47.32 -25.59
N TRP A 826 33.27 46.52 -26.07
CA TRP A 826 31.92 47.04 -26.33
C TRP A 826 31.18 47.38 -25.02
N GLU A 827 30.55 48.54 -24.99
CA GLU A 827 29.66 49.04 -23.94
C GLU A 827 28.33 49.47 -24.56
N LEU A 828 27.22 49.30 -23.84
CA LEU A 828 25.90 49.81 -24.22
C LEU A 828 25.39 50.75 -23.13
N GLN A 829 25.28 52.03 -23.47
CA GLN A 829 24.80 53.09 -22.59
C GLN A 829 23.34 53.44 -22.92
N ALA A 830 22.49 53.44 -21.90
CA ALA A 830 21.08 53.76 -22.00
C ALA A 830 20.73 54.94 -21.09
N THR A 831 20.10 55.96 -21.64
CA THR A 831 19.74 57.17 -20.90
C THR A 831 18.26 57.50 -21.02
N THR A 832 17.66 57.98 -19.93
CA THR A 832 16.30 58.53 -19.93
C THR A 832 16.18 59.65 -18.89
N THR A 833 15.18 60.52 -19.04
CA THR A 833 14.96 61.66 -18.13
C THR A 833 13.62 61.50 -17.40
N VAL A 834 13.64 61.72 -16.09
CA VAL A 834 12.49 61.64 -15.19
C VAL A 834 12.36 62.91 -14.34
N THR A 835 11.18 63.19 -13.81
CA THR A 835 10.93 64.35 -12.94
C THR A 835 10.19 63.89 -11.67
N PRO A 836 10.88 63.20 -10.75
CA PRO A 836 10.24 62.57 -9.61
C PRO A 836 9.68 63.61 -8.63
N GLN A 837 8.44 63.38 -8.20
CA GLN A 837 7.75 64.23 -7.20
C GLN A 837 7.91 63.68 -5.77
N GLY A 838 8.51 62.49 -5.63
CA GLY A 838 8.87 61.84 -4.37
C GLY A 838 10.04 60.88 -4.60
N THR A 839 10.73 60.48 -3.53
CA THR A 839 11.85 59.54 -3.60
C THR A 839 11.41 58.24 -4.28
N THR A 840 12.09 57.86 -5.36
CA THR A 840 11.69 56.72 -6.23
C THR A 840 12.91 55.87 -6.62
N LEU A 841 12.73 54.55 -6.61
CA LEU A 841 13.69 53.56 -7.10
C LEU A 841 13.34 53.14 -8.54
N TYR A 842 14.30 53.21 -9.45
CA TYR A 842 14.17 52.74 -10.82
C TYR A 842 15.05 51.50 -11.03
N THR A 843 14.56 50.51 -11.77
CA THR A 843 15.35 49.31 -12.12
C THR A 843 15.68 49.32 -13.59
N ALA A 844 16.97 49.48 -13.90
CA ALA A 844 17.49 49.33 -15.25
C ALA A 844 17.65 47.83 -15.56
N ALA A 845 17.11 47.35 -16.68
CA ALA A 845 17.18 45.94 -17.07
C ALA A 845 17.60 45.82 -18.54
N TYR A 846 18.72 45.15 -18.77
CA TYR A 846 19.23 44.74 -20.08
C TYR A 846 18.62 43.40 -20.49
N SER A 847 18.05 43.33 -21.69
CA SER A 847 17.33 42.13 -22.17
C SER A 847 18.23 40.95 -22.56
N GLY A 848 19.55 41.15 -22.64
CA GLY A 848 20.44 40.21 -23.31
C GLY A 848 20.30 40.23 -24.83
N ASP A 849 21.11 39.44 -25.52
CA ASP A 849 21.05 39.17 -26.96
C ASP A 849 21.65 37.79 -27.32
N SER A 850 21.94 37.54 -28.61
CA SER A 850 22.51 36.27 -29.08
C SER A 850 23.93 35.98 -28.60
N ASN A 851 24.64 36.98 -28.07
CA ASN A 851 26.02 36.88 -27.61
C ASN A 851 26.16 37.09 -26.09
N TYR A 852 25.21 37.78 -25.45
CA TYR A 852 25.32 38.26 -24.08
C TYR A 852 24.10 37.94 -23.23
N VAL A 853 24.32 37.58 -21.97
CA VAL A 853 23.25 37.33 -20.99
C VAL A 853 22.52 38.62 -20.57
N GLN A 854 21.28 38.48 -20.09
CA GLN A 854 20.53 39.59 -19.48
C GLN A 854 21.11 39.97 -18.10
N ASN A 855 20.96 41.25 -17.72
CA ASN A 855 21.42 41.77 -16.43
C ASN A 855 20.53 42.95 -15.96
N GLY A 856 20.54 43.29 -14.68
CA GLY A 856 19.77 44.41 -14.14
C GLY A 856 20.43 45.08 -12.94
N GLN A 857 20.14 46.37 -12.74
CA GLN A 857 20.65 47.19 -11.63
C GLN A 857 19.61 48.23 -11.19
N ASN A 858 19.64 48.58 -9.91
CA ASN A 858 18.75 49.59 -9.33
C ASN A 858 19.45 50.96 -9.24
N VAL A 859 18.69 52.04 -9.42
CA VAL A 859 19.12 53.43 -9.24
C VAL A 859 18.05 54.23 -8.50
N GLU A 860 18.45 54.95 -7.44
CA GLU A 860 17.55 55.74 -6.60
C GLU A 860 17.69 57.24 -6.88
N VAL A 861 16.57 57.96 -6.84
CA VAL A 861 16.53 59.43 -6.85
C VAL A 861 15.82 59.93 -5.59
N ALA A 862 16.52 60.71 -4.76
CA ALA A 862 16.02 61.22 -3.48
C ALA A 862 15.33 62.59 -3.64
N VAL A 863 14.16 62.78 -3.01
CA VAL A 863 13.43 64.07 -2.97
C VAL A 863 13.38 64.60 -1.53
N VAL A 864 13.92 65.82 -1.29
CA VAL A 864 14.04 66.43 0.04
C VAL A 864 12.91 67.44 0.32
N TYR A 865 12.34 67.39 1.53
CA TYR A 865 11.25 68.26 2.01
C TYR A 865 11.76 69.30 3.04
N PRO A 866 11.34 70.59 2.99
CA PRO A 866 11.71 71.61 3.98
C PRO A 866 10.99 71.45 5.35
N ASP A 867 11.64 71.83 6.46
CA ASP A 867 11.15 71.63 7.86
C ASP A 867 10.49 72.89 8.49
N PHE A 868 9.76 72.73 9.62
CA PHE A 868 8.98 73.77 10.33
C PHE A 868 8.93 73.54 11.85
N SER A 869 8.38 74.49 12.62
CA SER A 869 8.14 74.34 14.09
C SER A 869 6.74 74.83 14.48
N VAL A 870 6.21 74.35 15.62
CA VAL A 870 4.85 74.68 16.13
C VAL A 870 4.91 75.16 17.58
N THR A 871 4.21 76.24 17.90
CA THR A 871 4.14 76.83 19.26
C THR A 871 2.69 77.17 19.68
N SER A 872 2.35 77.05 20.96
CA SER A 872 0.99 77.28 21.48
C SER A 872 0.76 78.69 22.04
N GLY A 873 -0.46 79.21 21.89
CA GLY A 873 -0.95 80.43 22.56
C GLY A 873 -1.48 80.20 23.99
N PRO A 874 -2.10 81.22 24.62
CA PRO A 874 -2.63 81.13 25.99
C PRO A 874 -3.79 80.12 26.12
N ALA A 875 -3.92 79.49 27.31
CA ALA A 875 -4.95 78.48 27.58
C ALA A 875 -6.36 79.11 27.73
N PRO A 876 -7.42 78.52 27.14
CA PRO A 876 -8.79 79.04 27.24
C PRO A 876 -9.53 78.60 28.51
N ALA A 877 -10.66 79.27 28.78
CA ALA A 877 -11.58 78.95 29.88
C ALA A 877 -12.26 77.57 29.71
N PRO A 878 -12.77 76.94 30.80
CA PRO A 878 -13.50 75.67 30.73
C PRO A 878 -14.69 75.74 29.76
N ILE A 879 -14.88 74.70 28.93
CA ILE A 879 -15.93 74.65 27.91
C ILE A 879 -17.18 73.99 28.53
N THR A 880 -18.28 74.72 28.63
CA THR A 880 -19.56 74.15 29.08
C THR A 880 -20.25 73.39 27.95
N GLY A 881 -20.86 72.24 28.25
CA GLY A 881 -21.64 71.46 27.27
C GLY A 881 -22.70 72.32 26.56
N GLY A 882 -22.66 72.37 25.23
CA GLY A 882 -23.46 73.27 24.38
C GLY A 882 -22.71 74.51 23.86
N GLN A 883 -21.45 74.76 24.26
CA GLN A 883 -20.62 75.88 23.79
C GLN A 883 -19.41 75.42 22.94
N THR A 884 -18.74 76.37 22.28
CA THR A 884 -17.52 76.11 21.47
C THR A 884 -16.29 76.76 22.13
N GLY A 885 -15.27 75.97 22.44
CA GLY A 885 -13.97 76.47 22.90
C GLY A 885 -13.03 76.82 21.75
N THR A 886 -12.18 77.84 21.91
CA THR A 886 -11.22 78.28 20.88
C THR A 886 -9.78 78.37 21.41
N PHE A 887 -8.80 77.94 20.60
CA PHE A 887 -7.36 77.87 20.90
C PHE A 887 -6.55 78.40 19.72
N THR A 888 -5.37 78.99 19.94
CA THR A 888 -4.50 79.49 18.86
C THR A 888 -3.09 78.89 18.91
N PHE A 889 -2.51 78.62 17.73
CA PHE A 889 -1.15 78.08 17.53
C PHE A 889 -0.40 78.91 16.48
N THR A 890 0.94 78.91 16.50
CA THR A 890 1.78 79.55 15.46
C THR A 890 2.72 78.52 14.84
N ILE A 891 2.72 78.43 13.50
CA ILE A 891 3.62 77.59 12.70
C ILE A 891 4.71 78.46 12.08
N THR A 892 5.98 78.13 12.32
CA THR A 892 7.13 78.88 11.80
C THR A 892 7.97 77.99 10.88
N PRO A 893 8.17 78.35 9.60
CA PRO A 893 9.08 77.62 8.69
C PRO A 893 10.54 77.75 9.15
N MET A 894 11.34 76.70 8.97
CA MET A 894 12.77 76.71 9.28
C MET A 894 13.66 76.98 8.05
N THR A 895 13.06 77.14 6.87
CA THR A 895 13.74 77.48 5.62
C THR A 895 12.91 78.50 4.82
N ASP A 896 13.52 79.13 3.82
CA ASP A 896 12.82 80.09 2.95
C ASP A 896 12.05 79.43 1.80
N TYR A 897 12.13 78.11 1.65
CA TYR A 897 11.45 77.36 0.59
C TYR A 897 9.96 77.20 0.86
N ALA A 898 9.13 77.31 -0.19
CA ALA A 898 7.70 77.12 -0.10
C ALA A 898 7.35 75.66 0.28
N SER A 899 6.48 75.49 1.28
CA SER A 899 5.95 74.18 1.67
C SER A 899 4.54 74.30 2.24
N THR A 900 3.83 73.18 2.30
CA THR A 900 2.48 73.10 2.88
C THR A 900 2.44 72.16 4.07
N VAL A 901 2.05 72.69 5.23
CA VAL A 901 1.82 71.93 6.47
C VAL A 901 0.35 71.59 6.58
N THR A 902 0.03 70.31 6.72
CA THR A 902 -1.32 69.85 7.04
C THR A 902 -1.44 69.67 8.55
N LEU A 903 -2.51 70.20 9.16
CA LEU A 903 -2.76 70.11 10.59
C LEU A 903 -3.83 69.07 10.91
N ASN A 904 -3.61 68.33 11.99
CA ASN A 904 -4.55 67.37 12.54
C ASN A 904 -4.55 67.42 14.07
N CYS A 905 -5.71 67.12 14.67
CA CYS A 905 -5.80 66.82 16.09
C CYS A 905 -6.17 65.34 16.25
N ALA A 906 -5.85 64.74 17.39
CA ALA A 906 -6.41 63.45 17.76
C ALA A 906 -7.87 63.63 18.22
N SER A 907 -8.82 63.74 17.28
CA SER A 907 -10.25 63.94 17.54
C SER A 907 -10.95 62.75 18.23
N ALA A 908 -10.21 61.71 18.60
CA ALA A 908 -10.73 60.47 19.18
C ALA A 908 -10.83 60.49 20.72
N LEU A 909 -10.38 61.55 21.39
CA LEU A 909 -10.38 61.61 22.86
C LEU A 909 -11.57 62.41 23.44
N ILE A 910 -12.13 63.39 22.71
CA ILE A 910 -13.35 64.10 23.13
C ILE A 910 -14.54 63.53 22.37
N ALA A 911 -15.39 62.80 23.07
CA ALA A 911 -16.55 62.16 22.45
C ALA A 911 -17.42 63.18 21.68
N ASN A 912 -17.60 62.89 20.39
CA ASN A 912 -18.49 63.60 19.48
C ASN A 912 -18.22 65.13 19.31
N THR A 913 -16.96 65.57 19.47
CA THR A 913 -16.53 66.97 19.27
C THR A 913 -15.46 67.07 18.16
N PRO A 914 -15.77 67.66 16.99
CA PRO A 914 -14.81 67.80 15.89
C PRO A 914 -13.76 68.90 16.15
N CYS A 915 -12.53 68.71 15.65
CA CYS A 915 -11.49 69.74 15.64
C CYS A 915 -11.46 70.50 14.32
N ASN A 916 -11.75 71.80 14.38
CA ASN A 916 -11.76 72.66 13.19
C ASN A 916 -10.58 73.65 13.22
N PHE A 917 -9.68 73.56 12.25
CA PHE A 917 -8.52 74.46 12.09
C PHE A 917 -8.76 75.51 11.01
N SER A 918 -8.35 76.75 11.26
CA SER A 918 -8.39 77.84 10.26
C SER A 918 -7.15 78.73 10.38
N PRO A 919 -6.32 78.88 9.32
CA PRO A 919 -6.40 78.21 8.00
C PRO A 919 -5.95 76.73 8.03
N SER A 920 -6.44 75.91 7.08
CA SER A 920 -6.01 74.52 6.84
C SER A 920 -6.23 74.14 5.35
N PRO A 921 -5.21 73.67 4.59
CA PRO A 921 -3.81 73.50 4.97
C PRO A 921 -3.08 74.85 5.14
N VAL A 922 -1.97 74.85 5.86
CA VAL A 922 -1.15 76.04 6.11
C VAL A 922 -0.05 76.11 5.05
N SER A 923 -0.04 77.19 4.27
CA SER A 923 1.02 77.45 3.30
C SER A 923 2.14 78.27 3.96
N LEU A 924 3.35 77.71 4.02
CA LEU A 924 4.54 78.37 4.53
C LEU A 924 5.36 78.87 3.34
N ASN A 925 5.43 80.20 3.17
CA ASN A 925 6.18 80.84 2.08
C ASN A 925 7.11 81.91 2.65
N ASN A 926 8.32 82.02 2.09
CA ASN A 926 9.29 83.09 2.35
C ASN A 926 9.64 83.30 3.84
N GLY A 927 9.74 82.23 4.63
CA GLY A 927 10.19 82.32 6.02
C GLY A 927 9.17 82.94 7.01
N VAL A 928 7.92 83.21 6.61
CA VAL A 928 6.94 83.94 7.44
C VAL A 928 6.14 82.99 8.36
N PRO A 929 6.09 83.23 9.69
CA PRO A 929 5.22 82.48 10.60
C PRO A 929 3.72 82.71 10.34
N VAL A 930 2.90 81.67 10.45
CA VAL A 930 1.44 81.72 10.25
C VAL A 930 0.71 81.27 11.52
N THR A 931 -0.23 82.08 12.01
CA THR A 931 -1.09 81.76 13.16
C THR A 931 -2.35 81.00 12.72
N VAL A 932 -2.72 79.97 13.48
CA VAL A 932 -3.86 79.09 13.22
C VAL A 932 -4.78 79.02 14.45
N THR A 933 -6.09 79.06 14.23
CA THR A 933 -7.12 78.92 15.28
C THR A 933 -7.76 77.52 15.22
N LEU A 934 -7.88 76.86 16.37
CA LEU A 934 -8.62 75.61 16.59
C LEU A 934 -9.93 75.90 17.34
N SER A 935 -11.05 75.41 16.82
CA SER A 935 -12.38 75.50 17.45
C SER A 935 -12.94 74.11 17.78
N LEU A 936 -13.50 73.94 18.99
CA LEU A 936 -14.05 72.68 19.53
C LEU A 936 -15.50 72.85 20.01
N PRO A 937 -16.52 72.45 19.22
CA PRO A 937 -17.93 72.59 19.58
C PRO A 937 -18.45 71.38 20.38
N VAL A 938 -18.74 71.54 21.67
CA VAL A 938 -19.22 70.46 22.55
C VAL A 938 -20.76 70.40 22.54
N PRO A 939 -21.40 69.27 22.20
CA PRO A 939 -22.86 69.15 22.17
C PRO A 939 -23.56 69.31 23.54
N PRO A 940 -24.87 69.67 23.59
CA PRO A 940 -25.61 69.79 24.86
C PRO A 940 -26.27 68.45 25.33
N PRO A 941 -26.58 68.31 26.65
CA PRO A 941 -27.36 67.18 27.18
C PRO A 941 -28.86 67.28 26.80
N SER A 942 -29.57 66.15 26.73
CA SER A 942 -31.00 66.07 26.32
C SER A 942 -31.87 65.38 27.38
N SER A 943 -33.21 65.56 27.32
CA SER A 943 -34.19 64.85 28.17
C SER A 943 -35.24 64.08 27.35
N ASN A 944 -35.49 62.82 27.77
CA ASN A 944 -36.40 61.74 27.30
C ASN A 944 -37.13 61.86 25.94
N LEU A 945 -37.01 60.83 25.07
CA LEU A 945 -37.70 60.72 23.75
C LEU A 945 -38.24 59.29 23.45
N THR A 946 -39.47 59.18 22.94
CA THR A 946 -40.14 57.91 22.49
C THR A 946 -40.28 57.90 20.95
N ALA A 947 -39.97 56.79 20.26
CA ALA A 947 -40.12 56.68 18.79
C ALA A 947 -40.67 55.32 18.31
N MET A 948 -41.39 55.32 17.17
CA MET A 948 -42.06 54.18 16.50
C MET A 948 -41.41 53.82 15.13
N ALA A 949 -41.53 52.57 14.67
CA ALA A 949 -40.82 52.03 13.50
C ALA A 949 -41.43 52.38 12.12
N ALA A 950 -40.56 52.57 11.09
CA ALA A 950 -40.91 52.68 9.66
C ALA A 950 -39.91 51.91 8.75
N PRO A 951 -40.32 51.45 7.53
CA PRO A 951 -39.64 50.40 6.75
C PRO A 951 -38.54 50.88 5.77
N ARG A 952 -37.54 50.03 5.48
CA ARG A 952 -36.35 50.33 4.65
C ARG A 952 -36.60 50.27 3.13
N ARG A 953 -36.06 51.24 2.37
CA ARG A 953 -35.83 51.19 0.90
C ARG A 953 -34.34 50.97 0.58
N LEU A 954 -34.07 50.11 -0.42
CA LEU A 954 -32.74 49.74 -0.93
C LEU A 954 -32.24 50.69 -2.04
N ARG A 955 -30.93 51.00 -2.07
CA ARG A 955 -30.24 51.65 -3.21
C ARG A 955 -28.88 50.97 -3.49
N ARG A 956 -28.66 50.59 -4.75
CA ARG A 956 -27.46 49.92 -5.32
C ARG A 956 -26.29 50.87 -5.56
N VAL A 957 -25.06 50.34 -5.53
CA VAL A 957 -23.82 50.91 -6.13
C VAL A 957 -22.95 49.78 -6.72
N PRO A 958 -22.19 50.00 -7.83
CA PRO A 958 -21.45 48.94 -8.54
C PRO A 958 -19.93 48.89 -8.28
N PHE A 959 -19.42 47.66 -8.15
CA PHE A 959 -18.15 47.02 -8.58
C PHE A 959 -16.75 47.67 -8.50
N ASN A 960 -15.89 47.10 -7.64
CA ASN A 960 -14.60 46.37 -7.87
C ASN A 960 -13.84 46.35 -6.52
N SER A 961 -13.22 45.29 -5.96
CA SER A 961 -12.55 44.06 -6.44
C SER A 961 -12.32 43.10 -5.21
N PRO A 962 -11.44 42.08 -5.20
CA PRO A 962 -11.75 40.65 -5.41
C PRO A 962 -11.47 39.72 -4.19
N GLY A 963 -12.14 38.55 -4.14
CA GLY A 963 -11.80 37.49 -3.17
C GLY A 963 -12.65 36.19 -3.21
N ARG A 964 -12.33 35.29 -4.16
CA ARG A 964 -12.60 33.81 -4.21
C ARG A 964 -14.08 33.30 -4.27
N PRO A 965 -14.35 32.03 -4.65
CA PRO A 965 -14.04 31.34 -5.90
C PRO A 965 -15.30 30.89 -6.70
N ALA A 966 -15.20 30.96 -8.03
CA ALA A 966 -15.44 29.86 -8.97
C ALA A 966 -16.69 28.95 -8.89
N TRP A 967 -17.93 29.47 -8.81
CA TRP A 967 -19.13 28.65 -9.10
C TRP A 967 -20.03 29.21 -10.23
N TRP A 968 -19.73 30.41 -10.73
CA TRP A 968 -20.53 31.08 -11.77
C TRP A 968 -19.81 31.13 -13.12
N GLY A 969 -18.48 31.04 -13.13
CA GLY A 969 -17.66 31.02 -14.35
C GLY A 969 -17.75 29.70 -15.11
N LEU A 970 -17.94 28.58 -14.40
CA LEU A 970 -18.10 27.25 -15.02
C LEU A 970 -19.42 27.12 -15.80
N SER A 971 -20.48 27.82 -15.37
CA SER A 971 -21.78 27.84 -16.06
C SER A 971 -21.75 28.65 -17.36
N VAL A 972 -20.91 29.68 -17.43
CA VAL A 972 -20.74 30.53 -18.63
C VAL A 972 -19.83 29.85 -19.67
N ILE A 973 -18.82 29.11 -19.22
CA ILE A 973 -17.95 28.32 -20.11
C ILE A 973 -18.71 27.12 -20.68
N ALA A 974 -19.58 26.46 -19.90
CA ALA A 974 -20.48 25.41 -20.40
C ALA A 974 -21.49 25.92 -21.44
N PHE A 975 -22.03 27.14 -21.25
CA PHE A 975 -22.94 27.76 -22.21
C PHE A 975 -22.24 28.21 -23.51
N MET A 976 -21.00 28.72 -23.41
CA MET A 976 -20.17 29.09 -24.57
C MET A 976 -19.64 27.88 -25.35
N ALA A 977 -19.30 26.78 -24.66
CA ALA A 977 -18.88 25.53 -25.30
C ALA A 977 -20.04 24.84 -26.06
N ALA A 978 -21.27 24.91 -25.53
CA ALA A 978 -22.46 24.43 -26.23
C ALA A 978 -22.81 25.29 -27.46
N LEU A 979 -22.55 26.60 -27.42
CA LEU A 979 -22.77 27.51 -28.54
C LEU A 979 -21.74 27.28 -29.67
N MET A 980 -20.48 27.01 -29.34
CA MET A 980 -19.40 26.74 -30.30
C MET A 980 -19.57 25.40 -31.06
N LEU A 981 -20.28 24.42 -30.48
CA LEU A 981 -20.59 23.13 -31.14
C LEU A 981 -21.75 23.22 -32.16
N THR A 982 -22.37 24.39 -32.33
CA THR A 982 -23.44 24.62 -33.32
C THR A 982 -23.00 25.37 -34.59
N LEU A 983 -21.71 25.74 -34.69
CA LEU A 983 -21.17 26.52 -35.82
C LEU A 983 -20.29 25.74 -36.80
N ARG A 984 -20.42 24.40 -36.88
CA ARG A 984 -19.85 23.61 -37.98
C ARG A 984 -20.77 22.48 -38.44
N GLY A 985 -21.43 22.70 -39.57
CA GLY A 985 -21.64 21.69 -40.61
C GLY A 985 -22.68 20.57 -40.38
N ARG A 986 -23.89 20.82 -40.89
CA ARG A 986 -24.81 19.87 -41.57
C ARG A 986 -24.98 18.45 -40.97
N GLY A 987 -26.15 18.27 -40.35
CA GLY A 987 -27.01 17.12 -40.61
C GLY A 987 -26.96 15.99 -39.58
N ARG A 988 -28.06 15.87 -38.82
CA ARG A 988 -28.47 14.73 -37.97
C ARG A 988 -27.85 14.64 -36.55
N SER A 989 -28.04 15.68 -35.73
CA SER A 989 -28.24 15.49 -34.27
C SER A 989 -28.95 16.67 -33.58
N LEU A 990 -29.84 17.39 -34.30
CA LEU A 990 -30.65 18.49 -33.73
C LEU A 990 -31.49 18.05 -32.50
N ARG A 991 -31.72 16.74 -32.32
CA ARG A 991 -32.44 16.17 -31.18
C ARG A 991 -31.62 16.14 -29.88
N ALA A 992 -30.29 16.00 -29.94
CA ALA A 992 -29.44 15.98 -28.76
C ALA A 992 -29.16 17.40 -28.22
N ALA A 993 -28.98 18.37 -29.12
CA ALA A 993 -28.82 19.78 -28.76
C ALA A 993 -30.11 20.37 -28.16
N VAL A 994 -31.28 19.99 -28.68
CA VAL A 994 -32.57 20.40 -28.09
C VAL A 994 -32.81 19.72 -26.73
N ALA A 995 -32.40 18.45 -26.54
CA ALA A 995 -32.52 17.77 -25.25
C ALA A 995 -31.61 18.37 -24.16
N LEU A 996 -30.38 18.77 -24.50
CA LEU A 996 -29.47 19.44 -23.55
C LEU A 996 -29.91 20.88 -23.24
N ALA A 997 -30.45 21.61 -24.22
CA ALA A 997 -31.10 22.90 -23.99
C ALA A 997 -32.38 22.76 -23.14
N SER A 998 -33.10 21.63 -23.26
CA SER A 998 -34.29 21.33 -22.45
C SER A 998 -33.97 21.10 -20.98
N VAL A 999 -32.86 20.42 -20.66
CA VAL A 999 -32.42 20.19 -19.27
C VAL A 999 -31.94 21.49 -18.63
N GLY A 1000 -31.24 22.35 -19.39
CA GLY A 1000 -30.87 23.70 -18.94
C GLY A 1000 -32.07 24.62 -18.70
N LEU A 1001 -33.13 24.49 -19.51
CA LEU A 1001 -34.38 25.25 -19.33
C LEU A 1001 -35.26 24.67 -18.21
N PHE A 1002 -35.23 23.35 -17.96
CA PHE A 1002 -35.96 22.72 -16.85
C PHE A 1002 -35.38 23.08 -15.48
N CYS A 1003 -34.06 23.26 -15.35
CA CYS A 1003 -33.45 23.79 -14.14
C CYS A 1003 -33.72 25.30 -13.93
N PHE A 1004 -34.20 26.01 -14.96
CA PHE A 1004 -34.58 27.42 -14.87
C PHE A 1004 -36.11 27.63 -14.71
N LEU A 1005 -36.93 26.58 -14.93
CA LEU A 1005 -38.41 26.66 -14.94
C LEU A 1005 -39.11 25.97 -13.76
N ILE A 1006 -38.44 25.25 -12.87
CA ILE A 1006 -39.00 24.98 -11.53
C ILE A 1006 -38.75 26.21 -10.66
N GLY A 1007 -39.62 27.20 -10.85
CA GLY A 1007 -39.56 28.44 -10.10
C GLY A 1007 -40.39 29.59 -10.65
N CYS A 1008 -41.27 29.39 -11.64
CA CYS A 1008 -42.32 30.37 -11.91
C CYS A 1008 -43.47 29.82 -12.78
N GLY A 1009 -44.69 29.85 -12.24
CA GLY A 1009 -45.96 29.67 -12.97
C GLY A 1009 -47.03 29.00 -12.09
N GLY A 1010 -48.23 29.55 -11.85
CA GLY A 1010 -48.88 30.73 -12.42
C GLY A 1010 -50.18 31.07 -11.67
N GLY A 1011 -50.80 32.20 -12.03
CA GLY A 1011 -52.14 32.56 -11.59
C GLY A 1011 -53.21 32.27 -12.65
N GLY A 1012 -54.45 32.03 -12.21
CA GLY A 1012 -55.66 32.29 -12.99
C GLY A 1012 -56.81 31.30 -12.85
N GLY A 1013 -57.90 31.70 -12.17
CA GLY A 1013 -59.27 31.44 -12.65
C GLY A 1013 -60.29 30.78 -11.72
N ALA A 1014 -61.37 31.53 -11.44
CA ALA A 1014 -62.77 31.10 -11.24
C ALA A 1014 -63.30 30.79 -9.81
N GLY A 1015 -64.04 31.76 -9.27
CA GLY A 1015 -65.49 31.61 -9.04
C GLY A 1015 -65.98 30.92 -7.75
N GLY A 1016 -66.41 31.75 -6.78
CA GLY A 1016 -67.65 31.53 -6.03
C GLY A 1016 -67.60 30.80 -4.68
N GLY A 1017 -67.69 31.58 -3.60
CA GLY A 1017 -68.58 31.30 -2.45
C GLY A 1017 -68.06 30.50 -1.25
N GLY A 1018 -67.96 31.17 -0.08
CA GLY A 1018 -68.39 30.61 1.21
C GLY A 1018 -67.36 30.35 2.33
N GLY A 1019 -67.26 31.29 3.29
CA GLY A 1019 -67.31 30.98 4.74
C GLY A 1019 -66.04 30.69 5.58
N GLY A 1020 -65.48 31.74 6.22
CA GLY A 1020 -65.22 31.81 7.69
C GLY A 1020 -64.04 31.07 8.36
N GLY A 1021 -63.06 31.84 8.86
CA GLY A 1021 -62.11 31.44 9.94
C GLY A 1021 -60.78 32.22 9.92
N GLY A 1022 -60.56 33.16 10.85
CA GLY A 1022 -59.36 34.02 10.92
C GLY A 1022 -58.34 33.60 12.01
N GLY A 1023 -57.04 33.71 11.69
CA GLY A 1023 -55.90 33.56 12.61
C GLY A 1023 -54.82 34.63 12.34
N GLY A 1024 -54.32 35.29 13.39
CA GLY A 1024 -53.70 36.62 13.39
C GLY A 1024 -52.20 36.75 13.00
N GLY A 1025 -51.82 37.97 12.58
CA GLY A 1025 -50.45 38.38 12.24
C GLY A 1025 -49.67 39.09 13.36
N PRO A 1026 -48.39 39.46 13.12
CA PRO A 1026 -47.47 40.00 14.14
C PRO A 1026 -47.87 41.36 14.74
N VAL A 1027 -47.57 41.56 16.03
CA VAL A 1027 -47.98 42.74 16.84
C VAL A 1027 -46.86 43.81 16.85
N ALA A 1028 -47.20 45.07 16.58
CA ALA A 1028 -46.23 46.18 16.63
C ALA A 1028 -45.84 46.57 18.07
N THR A 1029 -44.58 46.93 18.30
CA THR A 1029 -44.07 47.37 19.61
C THR A 1029 -43.44 48.77 19.59
N THR A 1030 -43.33 49.39 20.78
CA THR A 1030 -42.70 50.70 21.03
C THR A 1030 -41.67 50.62 22.14
N THR A 1031 -40.46 51.16 21.94
CA THR A 1031 -39.38 51.20 22.94
C THR A 1031 -39.05 52.64 23.36
N THR A 1032 -39.02 52.91 24.67
CA THR A 1032 -38.67 54.23 25.26
C THR A 1032 -37.44 54.11 26.15
N LEU A 1033 -36.50 55.06 26.07
CA LEU A 1033 -35.29 55.11 26.90
C LEU A 1033 -35.27 56.36 27.80
N THR A 1034 -34.97 56.19 29.08
CA THR A 1034 -34.85 57.27 30.08
C THR A 1034 -33.61 57.10 30.96
N THR A 1035 -33.04 58.19 31.48
CA THR A 1035 -31.89 58.19 32.42
C THR A 1035 -32.21 58.89 33.73
N THR A 1036 -31.52 58.52 34.82
CA THR A 1036 -31.59 59.23 36.11
C THR A 1036 -30.77 60.52 36.16
N SER A 1037 -29.73 60.68 35.31
CA SER A 1037 -28.96 61.93 35.16
C SER A 1037 -28.44 62.12 33.74
N THR A 1038 -28.42 63.36 33.28
CA THR A 1038 -27.90 63.78 31.96
C THR A 1038 -26.53 64.46 32.06
N LYS A 1039 -26.02 64.64 33.28
CA LYS A 1039 -24.69 65.16 33.59
C LYS A 1039 -24.00 64.24 34.61
N LEU A 1040 -22.83 63.71 34.25
CA LEU A 1040 -22.07 62.81 35.09
C LEU A 1040 -20.68 63.38 35.37
N ALA A 1041 -20.45 63.76 36.63
CA ALA A 1041 -19.12 64.12 37.12
C ALA A 1041 -18.21 62.88 37.20
N PRO A 1042 -16.87 63.03 37.21
CA PRO A 1042 -15.96 61.91 37.41
C PRO A 1042 -16.35 61.07 38.64
N ASN A 1043 -16.40 59.75 38.46
CA ASN A 1043 -16.82 58.74 39.43
C ASN A 1043 -18.31 58.74 39.83
N ALA A 1044 -19.18 59.47 39.13
CA ALA A 1044 -20.63 59.39 39.30
C ALA A 1044 -21.28 58.39 38.34
N SER A 1045 -22.44 57.82 38.71
CA SER A 1045 -23.22 56.90 37.88
C SER A 1045 -24.68 57.32 37.73
N ALA A 1046 -25.30 56.90 36.62
CA ALA A 1046 -26.71 57.04 36.29
C ALA A 1046 -27.27 55.70 35.79
N THR A 1047 -28.58 55.53 35.82
CA THR A 1047 -29.26 54.32 35.37
C THR A 1047 -30.10 54.63 34.14
N LEU A 1048 -29.86 53.87 33.07
CA LEU A 1048 -30.67 53.83 31.86
C LEU A 1048 -31.81 52.82 32.03
N THR A 1049 -33.01 53.19 31.60
CA THR A 1049 -34.21 52.33 31.65
C THR A 1049 -34.89 52.29 30.30
N ALA A 1050 -35.05 51.08 29.75
CA ALA A 1050 -35.76 50.82 28.49
C ALA A 1050 -37.12 50.19 28.77
N ASN A 1051 -38.21 50.82 28.30
CA ASN A 1051 -39.59 50.36 28.47
C ASN A 1051 -40.21 50.00 27.11
N VAL A 1052 -40.78 48.80 26.99
CA VAL A 1052 -41.36 48.26 25.76
C VAL A 1052 -42.86 47.96 25.92
N ALA A 1053 -43.68 48.49 25.01
CA ALA A 1053 -45.14 48.32 25.00
C ALA A 1053 -45.68 47.77 23.66
N PRO A 1054 -46.81 47.05 23.63
CA PRO A 1054 -47.60 46.60 24.78
C PRO A 1054 -46.90 45.46 25.55
N THR A 1055 -46.90 45.52 26.88
CA THR A 1055 -46.17 44.56 27.74
C THR A 1055 -46.64 43.11 27.57
N SER A 1056 -47.90 42.91 27.18
CA SER A 1056 -48.49 41.59 26.89
C SER A 1056 -47.88 40.86 25.68
N ALA A 1057 -47.13 41.55 24.82
CA ALA A 1057 -46.45 40.97 23.66
C ALA A 1057 -44.90 41.06 23.76
N ALA A 1058 -44.37 41.58 24.86
CA ALA A 1058 -42.96 41.93 25.01
C ALA A 1058 -42.14 40.79 25.65
N SER A 1059 -41.95 39.69 24.92
CA SER A 1059 -40.94 38.67 25.24
C SER A 1059 -39.69 38.88 24.38
N GLY A 1060 -38.53 39.11 25.02
CA GLY A 1060 -37.27 39.37 24.32
C GLY A 1060 -36.28 40.19 25.17
N ASN A 1061 -35.28 40.78 24.52
CA ASN A 1061 -34.23 41.57 25.17
C ASN A 1061 -34.23 43.02 24.68
N ALA A 1062 -33.79 43.95 25.53
CA ALA A 1062 -33.54 45.35 25.17
C ALA A 1062 -32.04 45.63 25.27
N CYS A 1063 -31.46 46.08 24.16
CA CYS A 1063 -30.05 46.41 24.04
C CYS A 1063 -29.82 47.91 24.18
N PHE A 1064 -29.00 48.32 25.15
CA PHE A 1064 -28.59 49.70 25.38
C PHE A 1064 -27.29 49.97 24.63
N LEU A 1065 -27.37 50.79 23.58
CA LEU A 1065 -26.28 51.12 22.67
C LEU A 1065 -25.71 52.50 23.02
N GLU A 1066 -24.41 52.59 23.26
CA GLU A 1066 -23.62 53.82 23.32
C GLU A 1066 -22.86 53.95 21.99
N ASP A 1067 -23.15 55.01 21.22
CA ASP A 1067 -22.55 55.28 19.90
C ASP A 1067 -22.52 54.07 18.93
N GLY A 1068 -23.49 53.14 19.09
CA GLY A 1068 -23.72 51.98 18.21
C GLY A 1068 -23.26 50.62 18.74
N ALA A 1069 -22.56 50.55 19.88
CA ALA A 1069 -22.17 49.31 20.56
C ALA A 1069 -22.83 49.22 21.94
N GLY A 1070 -23.23 48.04 22.40
CA GLY A 1070 -24.04 47.98 23.62
C GLY A 1070 -24.32 46.62 24.21
N VAL A 1071 -24.94 46.62 25.38
CA VAL A 1071 -25.25 45.44 26.19
C VAL A 1071 -26.75 45.18 26.18
N CYS A 1072 -27.14 43.92 26.08
CA CYS A 1072 -28.54 43.50 26.04
C CYS A 1072 -28.97 42.90 27.38
N SER A 1073 -30.04 43.45 27.94
CA SER A 1073 -30.64 42.98 29.17
C SER A 1073 -32.04 42.43 28.89
N ALA A 1074 -32.38 41.31 29.51
CA ALA A 1074 -33.69 40.68 29.34
C ALA A 1074 -34.80 41.58 29.88
N LEU A 1075 -35.94 41.63 29.20
CA LEU A 1075 -37.09 42.38 29.73
C LEU A 1075 -37.73 41.60 30.87
N VAL A 1076 -37.95 42.28 32.00
CA VAL A 1076 -38.78 41.80 33.11
C VAL A 1076 -40.02 42.68 33.15
N ASN A 1077 -41.19 42.10 32.90
CA ASN A 1077 -42.48 42.82 32.80
C ASN A 1077 -42.49 43.99 31.80
N GLY A 1078 -41.74 43.87 30.69
CA GLY A 1078 -41.68 44.91 29.65
C GLY A 1078 -40.65 46.01 29.90
N THR A 1079 -39.79 45.87 30.91
CA THR A 1079 -38.74 46.84 31.24
C THR A 1079 -37.36 46.16 31.35
N ALA A 1080 -36.32 46.85 30.91
CA ALA A 1080 -34.92 46.51 31.19
C ALA A 1080 -34.18 47.74 31.72
N GLN A 1081 -33.10 47.54 32.50
CA GLN A 1081 -32.28 48.62 33.07
C GLN A 1081 -30.80 48.31 32.94
N GLU A 1082 -29.97 49.35 32.81
CA GLU A 1082 -28.51 49.25 32.73
C GLU A 1082 -27.85 50.47 33.42
N ALA A 1083 -26.70 50.28 34.08
CA ALA A 1083 -25.99 51.37 34.76
C ALA A 1083 -24.87 51.94 33.89
N VAL A 1084 -24.73 53.27 33.86
CA VAL A 1084 -23.67 53.99 33.16
C VAL A 1084 -22.90 54.84 34.17
N ALA A 1085 -21.57 54.74 34.18
CA ALA A 1085 -20.71 55.49 35.10
C ALA A 1085 -19.64 56.30 34.34
N ASN A 1086 -19.30 57.48 34.84
CA ASN A 1086 -18.15 58.25 34.35
C ASN A 1086 -16.89 57.78 35.10
N PRO A 1087 -15.94 57.07 34.47
CA PRO A 1087 -14.74 56.58 35.14
C PRO A 1087 -13.70 57.68 35.42
N GLY A 1088 -13.93 58.93 34.97
CA GLY A 1088 -12.99 60.05 35.15
C GLY A 1088 -11.72 59.98 34.29
N ALA A 1089 -11.63 59.00 33.39
CA ALA A 1089 -10.52 58.85 32.46
C ALA A 1089 -10.66 59.81 31.25
N PRO A 1090 -9.56 60.31 30.67
CA PRO A 1090 -9.59 61.29 29.58
C PRO A 1090 -10.53 60.88 28.44
N GLY A 1091 -10.44 59.66 27.91
CA GLY A 1091 -11.23 59.23 26.74
C GLY A 1091 -12.76 59.19 26.93
N PHE A 1092 -13.28 59.43 28.13
CA PHE A 1092 -14.71 59.49 28.41
C PHE A 1092 -15.24 60.92 28.54
N VAL A 1093 -14.37 61.94 28.54
CA VAL A 1093 -14.79 63.34 28.67
C VAL A 1093 -15.40 63.82 27.36
N GLY A 1094 -16.64 64.30 27.39
CA GLY A 1094 -17.39 64.68 26.19
C GLY A 1094 -18.89 64.37 26.29
N THR A 1095 -19.59 64.42 25.14
CA THR A 1095 -21.02 64.08 25.08
C THR A 1095 -21.21 62.73 24.38
N HIS A 1096 -21.87 61.80 25.05
CA HIS A 1096 -22.12 60.43 24.57
C HIS A 1096 -23.60 60.24 24.25
N PHE A 1097 -23.92 59.48 23.19
CA PHE A 1097 -25.30 59.24 22.76
C PHE A 1097 -25.74 57.80 23.01
N PHE A 1098 -26.83 57.64 23.76
CA PHE A 1098 -27.40 56.34 24.13
C PHE A 1098 -28.73 56.07 23.41
N ALA A 1099 -28.97 54.84 22.93
CA ALA A 1099 -30.26 54.40 22.39
C ALA A 1099 -30.60 52.98 22.87
N ALA A 1100 -31.88 52.63 22.93
CA ALA A 1100 -32.33 51.28 23.28
C ALA A 1100 -33.00 50.59 22.09
N GLN A 1101 -32.64 49.34 21.82
CA GLN A 1101 -33.25 48.54 20.76
C GLN A 1101 -33.90 47.28 21.33
N PHE A 1102 -35.18 47.09 21.07
CA PHE A 1102 -35.91 45.89 21.44
C PHE A 1102 -35.80 44.81 20.36
N GLN A 1103 -35.42 43.62 20.80
CA GLN A 1103 -35.29 42.42 19.98
C GLN A 1103 -36.28 41.36 20.49
N PRO A 1104 -37.41 41.14 19.79
CA PRO A 1104 -38.44 40.21 20.22
C PRO A 1104 -38.03 38.74 19.97
N SER A 1105 -38.44 37.84 20.85
CA SER A 1105 -38.30 36.39 20.72
C SER A 1105 -39.58 35.67 20.29
N GLY A 1106 -40.68 36.41 20.05
CA GLY A 1106 -41.99 35.91 19.65
C GLY A 1106 -42.62 36.69 18.49
N SER A 1107 -43.94 36.67 18.35
CA SER A 1107 -44.69 37.30 17.24
C SER A 1107 -44.79 38.85 17.32
N ALA A 1108 -43.87 39.50 18.02
CA ALA A 1108 -43.76 40.94 18.14
C ALA A 1108 -42.77 41.51 17.11
N LEU A 1109 -43.00 42.73 16.64
CA LEU A 1109 -42.06 43.43 15.75
C LEU A 1109 -40.99 44.18 16.55
N PRO A 1110 -39.73 44.22 16.10
CA PRO A 1110 -38.66 44.97 16.76
C PRO A 1110 -38.90 46.49 16.72
N SER A 1111 -38.41 47.20 17.73
CA SER A 1111 -38.50 48.67 17.82
C SER A 1111 -37.22 49.27 18.43
N GLN A 1112 -36.96 50.55 18.20
CA GLN A 1112 -35.78 51.27 18.71
C GLN A 1112 -36.19 52.64 19.25
N SER A 1113 -35.60 53.06 20.37
CA SER A 1113 -35.80 54.40 20.95
C SER A 1113 -35.05 55.47 20.17
N GLY A 1114 -35.36 56.75 20.45
CA GLY A 1114 -34.48 57.86 20.07
C GLY A 1114 -33.15 57.84 20.83
N GLN A 1115 -32.21 58.70 20.42
CA GLN A 1115 -30.92 58.89 21.10
C GLN A 1115 -31.04 59.89 22.26
N LEU A 1116 -30.40 59.56 23.37
CA LEU A 1116 -30.30 60.34 24.61
C LEU A 1116 -28.84 60.73 24.84
N SER A 1117 -28.56 62.04 24.88
CA SER A 1117 -27.21 62.57 25.12
C SER A 1117 -26.92 62.82 26.60
N ILE A 1118 -25.80 62.29 27.09
CA ILE A 1118 -25.30 62.50 28.46
C ILE A 1118 -23.91 63.13 28.39
N VAL A 1119 -23.67 64.19 29.16
CA VAL A 1119 -22.37 64.91 29.20
C VAL A 1119 -21.54 64.42 30.38
N PHE A 1120 -20.33 63.96 30.07
CA PHE A 1120 -19.32 63.48 31.01
C PHE A 1120 -18.27 64.59 31.19
N THR A 1121 -18.17 65.14 32.40
CA THR A 1121 -17.29 66.28 32.67
C THR A 1121 -15.88 65.85 33.09
N GLY A 1122 -14.86 66.68 32.86
CA GLY A 1122 -13.45 66.38 33.19
C GLY A 1122 -12.43 67.23 32.43
N SER A 1123 -11.13 67.01 32.68
CA SER A 1123 -10.01 67.68 31.99
C SER A 1123 -9.10 66.66 31.27
N MET A 1124 -8.58 67.01 30.09
CA MET A 1124 -7.74 66.11 29.29
C MET A 1124 -6.75 66.85 28.37
N PRO A 1125 -5.62 66.23 27.98
CA PRO A 1125 -4.73 66.77 26.95
C PRO A 1125 -5.25 66.48 25.53
N LEU A 1126 -5.19 67.46 24.63
CA LEU A 1126 -5.51 67.32 23.20
C LEU A 1126 -4.23 67.45 22.35
N ALA A 1127 -3.83 66.39 21.67
CA ALA A 1127 -2.68 66.42 20.76
C ALA A 1127 -3.04 67.10 19.42
N VAL A 1128 -2.25 68.09 19.02
CA VAL A 1128 -2.32 68.83 17.75
C VAL A 1128 -0.98 68.69 17.04
N CYS A 1129 -0.98 68.15 15.82
CA CYS A 1129 0.21 67.92 15.02
C CYS A 1129 0.13 68.68 13.69
N GLY A 1130 1.29 69.11 13.19
CA GLY A 1130 1.48 69.51 11.80
C GLY A 1130 2.37 68.52 11.09
N VAL A 1131 2.17 68.33 9.79
CA VAL A 1131 2.95 67.41 8.94
C VAL A 1131 3.27 68.05 7.59
N THR A 1132 4.54 67.95 7.15
CA THR A 1132 5.02 68.28 5.79
C THR A 1132 5.98 67.20 5.30
N GLY A 1133 5.61 66.46 4.24
CA GLY A 1133 6.42 65.32 3.79
C GLY A 1133 6.60 64.29 4.90
N GLY A 1134 7.85 63.99 5.26
CA GLY A 1134 8.21 63.11 6.39
C GLY A 1134 8.40 63.81 7.75
N ASN A 1135 8.32 65.15 7.81
CA ASN A 1135 8.54 65.91 9.04
C ASN A 1135 7.22 66.15 9.78
N SER A 1136 7.19 65.88 11.09
CA SER A 1136 6.01 66.02 11.95
C SER A 1136 6.36 66.66 13.29
N HIS A 1137 5.60 67.67 13.71
CA HIS A 1137 5.78 68.38 14.98
C HIS A 1137 4.44 68.51 15.71
N CYS A 1138 4.39 68.17 17.01
CA CYS A 1138 3.15 68.06 17.79
C CYS A 1138 3.20 68.83 19.12
N LEU A 1139 2.04 69.28 19.61
CA LEU A 1139 1.80 69.90 20.93
C LEU A 1139 0.57 69.29 21.61
N SER A 1140 0.50 69.31 22.94
CA SER A 1140 -0.61 68.71 23.71
C SER A 1140 -1.20 69.64 24.78
N PRO A 1141 -1.96 70.69 24.42
CA PRO A 1141 -2.67 71.55 25.39
C PRO A 1141 -3.73 70.81 26.22
N THR A 1142 -3.89 71.15 27.50
CA THR A 1142 -4.95 70.63 28.38
C THR A 1142 -6.25 71.41 28.24
N ILE A 1143 -7.37 70.70 28.10
CA ILE A 1143 -8.73 71.21 27.89
C ILE A 1143 -9.64 70.72 29.02
N THR A 1144 -10.62 71.52 29.45
CA THR A 1144 -11.60 71.14 30.50
C THR A 1144 -13.03 71.29 30.00
N ILE A 1145 -13.87 70.26 30.17
CA ILE A 1145 -15.30 70.25 29.83
C ILE A 1145 -16.15 70.19 31.10
N GLN A 1146 -17.18 71.05 31.19
CA GLN A 1146 -18.07 71.22 32.36
C GLN A 1146 -19.56 71.10 32.06
#